data_AF-A0A9W8J842-F1
#
_entry.id   AF-A0A9W8J842-F1
#
_cell.length_a   1.000
_cell.length_b   1.000
_cell.length_c   1.000
_cell.angle_alpha   90.00
_cell.angle_beta   90.00
_cell.angle_gamma   90.00
#
_symmetry.space_group_name_H-M   'P 1'
#
loop_
_entity.id
_entity.type
_entity.pdbx_description
1 polymer ?
#
loop_
_entity_poly.entity_id
_entity_poly.type
_entity_poly.pdbx_seq_one_letter_code
_entity_poly.pdbx_strand_id
1 'polypeptide(L)'
;MGYDKDIIMLLPRYEHTQSWVRKEWACHVNTVAALAAEYKKKRSPKTKEAWLEETEVFWSDRIQHGAACRDAIVLEHKKAEVWRKEIRKQRVIRMKEKLTELGWEREARSYFMNEPKKFVYRAVTLSDDEWTVIQPDLIALMEIEREKFRQQEIGEHIRRRIEKWLKPAFTEFILSQPPNEINPNILDVAMSDEWRTLLCTEPFNEDLPKSSVNSASEKISDIAKAWRKDRIQHFLEAVRHSKAYSNKEVTEHILHLASTIFRCTICQGAGDVLTYPHTLAHSCHFLWVAKPSIHVVPRDTEWVPSPQPPNPDDDLRRPPIVRLYREEERHILTALKRVGIWDGLNPHIVFDDVAHEHMLSILDALGWSRETTAAEMEERQPYVECLCECYHKPGKKPSRRVFRWKKAIYECKAHSEKEEKREWFSKLNEDEEVKCKQYETDKRPRSTHLSCPWCHDHRNLYLFDKKPNLLRHMSKCISLAGNRTRRQRFTRPDTLIDIDIRMNDKVPVSFYSAGTELWKPSSDCWVNGDAVFVSLLWFFPALSYGLGRKGQINVPGITAASKKAVEELLLIDAKKHHCYFRSAGFHNHLSHHLLAAYDLGATASHFKKIYDVEAKIQRPIVLEERDSTISVNDGNWIQYLGNQSAYAAYFSFFSEKVAALGPSSALEKFVFDKSVNDHGNEMLVRMMSGALHPIIQIGYGLEFGNDTLVATGLAQTAIHSPTTPEVYCHNFTTDPSSNFAVPGISVLEILRKVYDSEALHPVMPYDPSDNALFMTRLKQIAEPDRAKEIRNLVSSFDIDIKGGEKEFASKVEEFIWAATLLMAATGKKGKKPRLDFFLMHLVTSSLFLNPFLHALENPVSKANLLRSFLSSVILLTLARGRPRIDPELLLSYTATPRPPKSSLSSSKSALGSVEEDQDYNPWPAILQDAVYHPDAHVLKTIRTLLYGATHYGTTPAGKAVGAFLNSSSTGQQVESHQGTGKLDGTIFVRAAGMVMDYMGWVVNGQEARPDWDRSALGWNEAWEKDVD
;
A
#
# COMPACT_ATOMS: atom_id res chain seq x y z
N MET A 1 -34.05 47.83 27.14
CA MET A 1 -35.45 47.35 27.24
C MET A 1 -35.48 46.31 28.36
N GLY A 2 -36.49 46.33 29.22
CA GLY A 2 -36.66 45.27 30.23
C GLY A 2 -37.18 44.02 29.56
N TYR A 3 -36.53 42.88 29.78
CA TYR A 3 -36.95 41.58 29.27
C TYR A 3 -37.03 40.56 30.40
N ASP A 4 -38.04 39.71 30.28
CA ASP A 4 -38.39 38.68 31.25
C ASP A 4 -37.29 37.62 31.37
N LYS A 5 -37.05 37.13 32.59
CA LYS A 5 -36.08 36.06 32.86
C LYS A 5 -36.65 34.67 32.62
N ASP A 6 -37.98 34.52 32.69
CA ASP A 6 -38.64 33.21 32.67
C ASP A 6 -38.66 32.55 31.28
N ILE A 7 -38.16 33.25 30.25
CA ILE A 7 -37.94 32.71 28.89
C ILE A 7 -36.62 31.91 28.78
N ILE A 8 -35.74 31.92 29.80
CA ILE A 8 -34.42 31.25 29.76
C ILE A 8 -34.27 30.15 30.82
N MET A 9 -34.97 29.02 30.66
CA MET A 9 -34.51 27.73 31.22
C MET A 9 -34.86 26.49 30.37
N LEU A 10 -33.80 25.78 30.00
CA LEU A 10 -33.63 24.32 30.06
C LEU A 10 -34.76 23.37 29.58
N LEU A 11 -34.48 22.68 28.47
CA LEU A 11 -34.76 21.23 28.32
C LEU A 11 -33.49 20.50 27.83
N PRO A 12 -33.37 19.16 28.00
CA PRO A 12 -32.13 18.59 28.52
C PRO A 12 -31.17 17.98 27.47
N ARG A 13 -30.01 17.53 27.97
CA ARG A 13 -29.14 16.56 27.29
C ARG A 13 -29.94 15.30 26.94
N TYR A 14 -29.73 14.73 25.75
CA TYR A 14 -29.21 13.37 25.57
C TYR A 14 -28.71 13.14 24.12
N GLU A 15 -28.39 11.90 23.77
CA GLU A 15 -27.35 11.51 22.82
C GLU A 15 -27.74 11.40 21.33
N HIS A 16 -26.71 11.06 20.53
CA HIS A 16 -26.74 10.69 19.12
C HIS A 16 -28.04 10.02 18.61
N THR A 17 -28.74 10.71 17.71
CA THR A 17 -29.47 10.06 16.61
C THR A 17 -29.23 10.83 15.31
N GLN A 18 -28.73 10.14 14.28
CA GLN A 18 -28.77 10.65 12.91
C GLN A 18 -30.17 10.33 12.35
N SER A 19 -31.01 11.35 12.14
CA SER A 19 -32.35 11.19 11.59
C SER A 19 -32.69 12.35 10.65
N TRP A 20 -33.38 12.03 9.55
CA TRP A 20 -33.76 12.97 8.50
C TRP A 20 -35.01 13.77 8.89
N VAL A 21 -34.87 14.68 9.85
CA VAL A 21 -35.95 15.62 10.20
C VAL A 21 -36.14 16.62 9.04
N ARG A 22 -37.33 16.61 8.44
CA ARG A 22 -37.73 17.60 7.41
C ARG A 22 -37.67 19.01 8.01
N LYS A 23 -37.44 20.03 7.17
CA LYS A 23 -37.53 21.45 7.57
C LYS A 23 -38.98 21.87 7.84
N GLU A 24 -39.53 21.41 8.95
CA GLU A 24 -40.82 21.88 9.47
C GLU A 24 -40.59 23.16 10.28
N TRP A 25 -41.18 24.26 9.84
CA TRP A 25 -41.04 25.57 10.46
C TRP A 25 -41.93 25.63 11.71
N ALA A 26 -41.40 25.18 12.84
CA ALA A 26 -42.08 25.19 14.14
C ALA A 26 -42.32 26.62 14.65
N CYS A 27 -43.36 27.27 14.13
CA CYS A 27 -43.81 28.58 14.55
C CYS A 27 -44.78 28.47 15.74
N HIS A 28 -44.57 29.33 16.76
CA HIS A 28 -45.40 29.30 17.97
C HIS A 28 -46.82 29.79 17.66
N VAL A 29 -47.84 28.97 17.93
CA VAL A 29 -49.23 29.16 17.46
C VAL A 29 -49.80 30.53 17.85
N ASN A 30 -49.54 30.99 19.08
CA ASN A 30 -50.03 32.30 19.55
C ASN A 30 -49.38 33.47 18.78
N THR A 31 -48.14 33.30 18.32
CA THR A 31 -47.43 34.29 17.50
C THR A 31 -48.03 34.34 16.08
N VAL A 32 -48.34 33.18 15.49
CA VAL A 32 -49.04 33.11 14.20
C VAL A 32 -50.43 33.73 14.29
N ALA A 33 -51.17 33.46 15.37
CA ALA A 33 -52.49 34.05 15.61
C ALA A 33 -52.43 35.58 15.77
N ALA A 34 -51.42 36.10 16.48
CA ALA A 34 -51.20 37.55 16.62
C ALA A 34 -50.88 38.22 15.28
N LEU A 35 -49.92 37.66 14.51
CA LEU A 35 -49.56 38.16 13.18
C LEU A 35 -50.76 38.11 12.21
N ALA A 36 -51.55 37.03 12.22
CA ALA A 36 -52.76 36.92 11.42
C ALA A 36 -53.84 37.94 11.83
N ALA A 37 -53.92 38.31 13.12
CA ALA A 37 -54.83 39.36 13.61
C ALA A 37 -54.35 40.77 13.22
N GLU A 38 -53.04 41.02 13.14
CA GLU A 38 -52.49 42.29 12.64
C GLU A 38 -52.65 42.43 11.12
N TYR A 39 -52.36 41.38 10.35
CA TYR A 39 -52.59 41.34 8.91
C TYR A 39 -54.06 41.64 8.54
N LYS A 40 -55.02 41.13 9.32
CA LYS A 40 -56.45 41.41 9.16
C LYS A 40 -56.84 42.88 9.41
N LYS A 41 -56.05 43.65 10.16
CA LYS A 41 -56.31 45.09 10.42
C LYS A 41 -55.88 46.01 9.26
N LYS A 42 -54.99 45.55 8.38
CA LYS A 42 -54.49 46.32 7.21
C LYS A 42 -55.63 46.46 6.18
N ARG A 43 -55.93 47.68 5.75
CA ARG A 43 -57.18 48.00 5.00
C ARG A 43 -57.07 47.97 3.47
N SER A 44 -55.87 47.96 2.89
CA SER A 44 -55.68 47.92 1.43
C SER A 44 -54.66 46.84 1.01
N PRO A 45 -54.68 46.35 -0.25
CA PRO A 45 -53.71 45.37 -0.72
C PRO A 45 -52.26 45.83 -0.54
N LYS A 46 -51.93 47.05 -0.97
CA LYS A 46 -50.58 47.63 -0.85
C LYS A 46 -50.09 47.79 0.60
N THR A 47 -50.99 47.95 1.58
CA THR A 47 -50.63 47.99 3.01
C THR A 47 -50.59 46.63 3.69
N LYS A 48 -51.03 45.57 2.99
CA LYS A 48 -50.83 44.17 3.37
C LYS A 48 -49.50 43.65 2.84
N GLU A 49 -49.21 43.95 1.59
CA GLU A 49 -47.98 43.58 0.86
C GLU A 49 -46.72 44.12 1.57
N ALA A 50 -46.62 45.45 1.77
CA ALA A 50 -45.49 46.06 2.48
C ALA A 50 -45.32 45.53 3.92
N TRP A 51 -46.41 45.19 4.62
CA TRP A 51 -46.31 44.62 5.97
C TRP A 51 -45.82 43.17 5.95
N LEU A 52 -46.10 42.40 4.91
CA LEU A 52 -45.53 41.05 4.74
C LEU A 52 -44.01 41.16 4.51
N GLU A 53 -43.56 42.08 3.65
CA GLU A 53 -42.14 42.34 3.39
C GLU A 53 -41.41 42.79 4.67
N GLU A 54 -41.93 43.79 5.39
CA GLU A 54 -41.41 44.25 6.69
C GLU A 54 -41.32 43.12 7.72
N THR A 55 -42.35 42.27 7.78
CA THR A 55 -42.44 41.16 8.73
C THR A 55 -41.48 40.01 8.37
N GLU A 56 -41.33 39.70 7.08
CA GLU A 56 -40.41 38.66 6.60
C GLU A 56 -38.95 39.04 6.89
N VAL A 57 -38.56 40.28 6.61
CA VAL A 57 -37.22 40.81 6.95
C VAL A 57 -36.97 40.71 8.46
N PHE A 58 -37.91 41.21 9.28
CA PHE A 58 -37.78 41.16 10.75
C PHE A 58 -37.61 39.74 11.32
N TRP A 59 -38.33 38.74 10.78
CA TRP A 59 -38.17 37.36 11.22
C TRP A 59 -36.93 36.67 10.63
N SER A 60 -36.51 37.02 9.40
CA SER A 60 -35.25 36.57 8.81
C SER A 60 -34.05 36.96 9.67
N ASP A 61 -33.93 38.24 10.05
CA ASP A 61 -32.86 38.75 10.91
C ASP A 61 -32.82 38.04 12.27
N ARG A 62 -33.99 37.81 12.88
CA ARG A 62 -34.09 37.07 14.16
C ARG A 62 -33.65 35.62 14.03
N ILE A 63 -33.91 34.97 12.90
CA ILE A 63 -33.49 33.59 12.63
C ILE A 63 -31.98 33.52 12.36
N GLN A 64 -31.42 34.48 11.63
CA GLN A 64 -29.98 34.59 11.39
C GLN A 64 -29.21 34.86 12.70
N HIS A 65 -29.67 35.81 13.52
CA HIS A 65 -29.10 36.05 14.85
C HIS A 65 -29.21 34.81 15.75
N GLY A 66 -30.36 34.13 15.74
CA GLY A 66 -30.55 32.87 16.47
C GLY A 66 -29.64 31.73 15.99
N ALA A 67 -29.22 31.73 14.72
CA ALA A 67 -28.21 30.80 14.20
C ALA A 67 -26.81 31.16 14.72
N ALA A 68 -26.39 32.42 14.56
CA ALA A 68 -25.09 32.90 15.05
C ALA A 68 -24.88 32.64 16.55
N CYS A 69 -25.92 32.78 17.38
CA CYS A 69 -25.87 32.45 18.80
C CYS A 69 -25.68 30.94 19.07
N ARG A 70 -26.25 30.04 18.26
CA ARG A 70 -26.00 28.59 18.35
C ARG A 70 -24.57 28.26 17.92
N ASP A 71 -24.10 28.87 16.83
CA ASP A 71 -22.75 28.64 16.30
C ASP A 71 -21.67 29.13 17.27
N ALA A 72 -21.91 30.24 17.98
CA ALA A 72 -21.04 30.73 19.06
C ALA A 72 -20.94 29.73 20.23
N ILE A 73 -22.06 29.15 20.68
CA ILE A 73 -22.07 28.11 21.73
C ILE A 73 -21.31 26.86 21.28
N VAL A 74 -21.50 26.42 20.03
CA VAL A 74 -20.76 25.31 19.43
C VAL A 74 -19.26 25.62 19.33
N LEU A 75 -18.89 26.87 19.03
CA LEU A 75 -17.49 27.30 18.97
C LEU A 75 -16.82 27.30 20.34
N GLU A 76 -17.49 27.76 21.40
CA GLU A 76 -16.96 27.69 22.77
C GLU A 76 -16.78 26.24 23.25
N HIS A 77 -17.72 25.35 22.94
CA HIS A 77 -17.54 23.92 23.23
C HIS A 77 -16.33 23.33 22.51
N LYS A 78 -16.08 23.70 21.25
CA LYS A 78 -14.89 23.30 20.48
C LYS A 78 -13.60 23.86 21.08
N LYS A 79 -13.54 25.16 21.43
CA LYS A 79 -12.40 25.78 22.14
C LYS A 79 -12.07 25.02 23.43
N ALA A 80 -13.08 24.76 24.26
CA ALA A 80 -12.92 24.02 25.51
C ALA A 80 -12.47 22.57 25.29
N GLU A 81 -12.83 21.92 24.18
CA GLU A 81 -12.32 20.59 23.82
C GLU A 81 -10.85 20.62 23.37
N VAL A 82 -10.47 21.57 22.51
CA VAL A 82 -9.07 21.76 22.05
C VAL A 82 -8.16 22.04 23.24
N TRP A 83 -8.55 22.94 24.15
CA TRP A 83 -7.80 23.23 25.37
C TRP A 83 -7.64 21.99 26.26
N ARG A 84 -8.71 21.21 26.49
CA ARG A 84 -8.64 19.94 27.23
C ARG A 84 -7.72 18.91 26.55
N LYS A 85 -7.67 18.86 25.22
CA LYS A 85 -6.77 17.96 24.47
C LYS A 85 -5.31 18.37 24.64
N GLU A 86 -4.99 19.66 24.56
CA GLU A 86 -3.61 20.14 24.72
C GLU A 86 -3.11 19.94 26.15
N ILE A 87 -3.90 20.26 27.18
CA ILE A 87 -3.52 20.00 28.58
C ILE A 87 -3.23 18.51 28.83
N ARG A 88 -4.01 17.59 28.26
CA ARG A 88 -3.77 16.14 28.33
C ARG A 88 -2.45 15.74 27.67
N LYS A 89 -2.13 16.32 26.51
CA LYS A 89 -0.87 16.12 25.78
C LYS A 89 0.33 16.61 26.61
N GLN A 90 0.23 17.79 27.22
CA GLN A 90 1.25 18.33 28.12
C GLN A 90 1.47 17.47 29.38
N ARG A 91 0.39 16.93 29.99
CA ARG A 91 0.52 15.94 31.08
C ARG A 91 1.30 14.69 30.64
N VAL A 92 0.98 14.13 29.47
CA VAL A 92 1.66 12.94 28.94
C VAL A 92 3.14 13.19 28.63
N ILE A 93 3.50 14.39 28.14
CA ILE A 93 4.89 14.79 27.93
C ILE A 93 5.65 14.80 29.26
N ARG A 94 5.15 15.53 30.27
CA ARG A 94 5.80 15.61 31.60
C ARG A 94 5.89 14.28 32.34
N MET A 95 4.94 13.36 32.13
CA MET A 95 5.04 11.99 32.65
C MET A 95 6.14 11.18 31.95
N LYS A 96 6.31 11.32 30.63
CA LYS A 96 7.38 10.63 29.89
C LYS A 96 8.77 11.15 30.27
N GLU A 97 8.91 12.45 30.46
CA GLU A 97 10.16 13.10 30.90
C GLU A 97 10.61 12.52 32.24
N LYS A 98 9.76 12.60 33.27
CA LYS A 98 10.09 12.07 34.62
C LYS A 98 10.27 10.54 34.67
N LEU A 99 9.59 9.78 33.81
CA LEU A 99 9.87 8.33 33.69
C LEU A 99 11.17 8.03 32.95
N THR A 100 11.60 8.91 32.04
CA THR A 100 12.91 8.81 31.36
C THR A 100 14.04 9.11 32.32
N GLU A 101 13.90 10.15 33.16
CA GLU A 101 14.83 10.45 34.27
C GLU A 101 15.00 9.26 35.23
N LEU A 102 13.94 8.47 35.44
CA LEU A 102 13.93 7.27 36.28
C LEU A 102 14.34 5.97 35.53
N GLY A 103 14.81 6.04 34.28
CA GLY A 103 15.29 4.88 33.53
C GLY A 103 14.22 3.95 32.93
N TRP A 104 12.99 4.47 32.73
CA TRP A 104 11.85 3.74 32.16
C TRP A 104 11.46 4.22 30.76
N GLU A 105 12.40 4.80 30.00
CA GLU A 105 12.13 5.42 28.70
C GLU A 105 11.48 4.46 27.70
N ARG A 106 11.97 3.21 27.64
CA ARG A 106 11.49 2.14 26.75
C ARG A 106 10.05 1.75 27.09
N GLU A 107 9.75 1.60 28.38
CA GLU A 107 8.47 1.21 28.95
C GLU A 107 7.43 2.34 28.83
N ALA A 108 7.79 3.56 29.20
CA ALA A 108 6.93 4.74 29.07
C ALA A 108 6.55 5.01 27.61
N ARG A 109 7.51 4.86 26.67
CA ARG A 109 7.27 4.97 25.23
C ARG A 109 6.25 3.92 24.73
N SER A 110 6.18 2.75 25.36
CA SER A 110 5.21 1.69 25.09
C SER A 110 3.83 1.99 25.70
N TYR A 111 3.82 2.31 27.01
CA TYR A 111 2.61 2.54 27.81
C TYR A 111 1.74 3.68 27.25
N PHE A 112 2.36 4.84 27.01
CA PHE A 112 1.64 6.05 26.56
C PHE A 112 1.18 6.02 25.10
N MET A 113 1.47 4.96 24.33
CA MET A 113 0.93 4.78 22.98
C MET A 113 -0.48 4.18 22.96
N ASN A 114 -0.99 3.67 24.08
CA ASN A 114 -2.23 2.88 24.16
C ASN A 114 -3.34 3.57 25.00
N GLU A 115 -3.38 4.91 25.01
CA GLU A 115 -4.31 5.77 25.79
C GLU A 115 -4.47 5.41 27.30
N PRO A 116 -3.55 5.84 28.17
CA PRO A 116 -3.63 5.53 29.60
C PRO A 116 -4.74 6.33 30.32
N LYS A 117 -5.83 5.63 30.64
CA LYS A 117 -7.09 6.24 31.12
C LYS A 117 -7.07 6.80 32.54
N LYS A 118 -6.20 6.31 33.44
CA LYS A 118 -6.21 6.67 34.88
C LYS A 118 -5.63 8.07 35.16
N PHE A 119 -4.46 8.40 34.62
CA PHE A 119 -3.69 9.59 35.05
C PHE A 119 -3.80 10.82 34.14
N VAL A 120 -4.23 10.63 32.89
CA VAL A 120 -4.20 11.67 31.83
C VAL A 120 -5.43 12.58 31.86
N TYR A 121 -6.61 12.09 32.27
CA TYR A 121 -7.89 12.73 31.94
C TYR A 121 -8.23 14.04 32.71
N ARG A 122 -7.33 14.55 33.56
CA ARG A 122 -7.51 15.83 34.28
C ARG A 122 -7.25 17.04 33.37
N ALA A 123 -8.01 18.12 33.57
CA ALA A 123 -7.88 19.38 32.82
C ALA A 123 -6.96 20.40 33.52
N VAL A 124 -5.86 19.92 34.11
CA VAL A 124 -4.81 20.73 34.77
C VAL A 124 -3.46 20.13 34.39
N THR A 125 -2.42 20.96 34.22
CA THR A 125 -1.03 20.48 34.09
C THR A 125 -0.61 19.63 35.30
N LEU A 126 0.37 18.76 35.11
CA LEU A 126 0.90 17.90 36.18
C LEU A 126 1.86 18.71 37.07
N SER A 127 1.53 18.85 38.36
CA SER A 127 2.46 19.43 39.36
C SER A 127 3.44 18.37 39.89
N ASP A 128 4.50 18.80 40.57
CA ASP A 128 5.47 17.88 41.19
C ASP A 128 4.91 17.20 42.45
N ASP A 129 3.97 17.84 43.16
CA ASP A 129 3.21 17.18 44.25
C ASP A 129 2.31 16.07 43.70
N GLU A 130 1.57 16.35 42.62
CA GLU A 130 0.73 15.34 41.96
C GLU A 130 1.60 14.21 41.38
N TRP A 131 2.75 14.54 40.80
CA TRP A 131 3.73 13.55 40.35
C TRP A 131 4.17 12.63 41.50
N THR A 132 4.52 13.18 42.66
CA THR A 132 4.96 12.41 43.84
C THR A 132 3.89 11.41 44.30
N VAL A 133 2.61 11.75 44.16
CA VAL A 133 1.48 10.84 44.46
C VAL A 133 1.30 9.75 43.41
N ILE A 134 1.50 10.02 42.12
CA ILE A 134 1.27 9.03 41.03
C ILE A 134 2.51 8.22 40.64
N GLN A 135 3.72 8.63 41.06
CA GLN A 135 4.97 7.99 40.68
C GLN A 135 5.03 6.49 41.03
N PRO A 136 4.65 6.02 42.24
CA PRO A 136 4.72 4.58 42.56
C PRO A 136 3.77 3.75 41.69
N ASP A 137 2.57 4.27 41.47
CA ASP A 137 1.51 3.72 40.63
C ASP A 137 1.97 3.56 39.17
N LEU A 138 2.73 4.53 38.65
CA LEU A 138 3.32 4.49 37.32
C LEU A 138 4.53 3.55 37.24
N ILE A 139 5.39 3.47 38.26
CA ILE A 139 6.55 2.56 38.27
C ILE A 139 6.08 1.10 38.20
N ALA A 140 5.08 0.70 38.99
CA ALA A 140 4.51 -0.65 38.92
C ALA A 140 3.94 -0.99 37.53
N LEU A 141 3.42 0.01 36.80
CA LEU A 141 2.98 -0.16 35.42
C LEU A 141 4.14 -0.25 34.41
N MET A 142 5.29 0.37 34.70
CA MET A 142 6.50 0.21 33.89
C MET A 142 7.13 -1.18 34.11
N GLU A 143 7.10 -1.72 35.33
CA GLU A 143 7.52 -3.10 35.63
C GLU A 143 6.71 -4.13 34.82
N ILE A 144 5.40 -3.92 34.71
CA ILE A 144 4.50 -4.74 33.85
C ILE A 144 4.88 -4.62 32.36
N GLU A 145 5.19 -3.42 31.86
CA GLU A 145 5.70 -3.26 30.47
C GLU A 145 7.09 -3.88 30.27
N ARG A 146 7.95 -3.89 31.30
CA ARG A 146 9.29 -4.51 31.26
C ARG A 146 9.23 -6.03 31.17
N GLU A 147 8.40 -6.70 31.98
CA GLU A 147 8.21 -8.15 31.87
C GLU A 147 7.50 -8.51 30.54
N LYS A 148 6.52 -7.71 30.11
CA LYS A 148 5.89 -7.83 28.78
C LYS A 148 6.92 -7.70 27.64
N PHE A 149 7.99 -6.91 27.80
CA PHE A 149 9.11 -6.89 26.84
C PHE A 149 9.99 -8.14 26.93
N ARG A 150 10.33 -8.61 28.12
CA ARG A 150 11.08 -9.87 28.33
C ARG A 150 10.39 -11.05 27.64
N GLN A 151 9.07 -11.18 27.82
CA GLN A 151 8.28 -12.22 27.17
C GLN A 151 8.27 -12.08 25.63
N GLN A 152 8.23 -10.86 25.08
CA GLN A 152 8.35 -10.64 23.64
C GLN A 152 9.75 -11.01 23.10
N GLU A 153 10.80 -10.88 23.91
CA GLU A 153 12.17 -11.26 23.55
C GLU A 153 12.35 -12.78 23.59
N ILE A 154 11.96 -13.44 24.69
CA ILE A 154 11.93 -14.91 24.82
C ILE A 154 11.21 -15.56 23.63
N GLY A 155 10.00 -15.08 23.31
CA GLY A 155 9.20 -15.66 22.22
C GLY A 155 9.79 -15.47 20.82
N GLU A 156 10.60 -14.43 20.61
CA GLU A 156 11.35 -14.25 19.36
C GLU A 156 12.58 -15.14 19.26
N HIS A 157 13.21 -15.47 20.39
CA HIS A 157 14.31 -16.42 20.42
C HIS A 157 13.81 -17.84 20.13
N ILE A 158 12.68 -18.24 20.73
CA ILE A 158 11.97 -19.49 20.39
C ILE A 158 11.57 -19.50 18.91
N ARG A 159 10.99 -18.40 18.38
CA ARG A 159 10.68 -18.29 16.95
C ARG A 159 11.92 -18.46 16.07
N ARG A 160 13.02 -17.78 16.37
CA ARG A 160 14.27 -17.90 15.60
C ARG A 160 14.82 -19.33 15.60
N ARG A 161 14.70 -20.06 16.72
CA ARG A 161 15.06 -21.50 16.79
C ARG A 161 14.13 -22.37 15.93
N ILE A 162 12.83 -22.08 15.89
CA ILE A 162 11.88 -22.75 14.98
C ILE A 162 12.24 -22.48 13.50
N GLU A 163 12.53 -21.23 13.13
CA GLU A 163 12.95 -20.87 11.76
C GLU A 163 14.28 -21.54 11.36
N LYS A 164 15.26 -21.57 12.26
CA LYS A 164 16.64 -22.00 11.98
C LYS A 164 16.85 -23.51 12.03
N TRP A 165 16.15 -24.22 12.92
CA TRP A 165 16.44 -25.62 13.23
C TRP A 165 15.26 -26.55 12.95
N LEU A 166 14.09 -26.29 13.54
CA LEU A 166 12.92 -27.16 13.35
C LEU A 166 12.43 -27.15 11.89
N LYS A 167 12.33 -25.98 11.26
CA LYS A 167 11.84 -25.89 9.87
C LYS A 167 12.71 -26.67 8.88
N PRO A 168 14.05 -26.55 8.86
CA PRO A 168 14.90 -27.40 8.03
C PRO A 168 14.72 -28.90 8.32
N ALA A 169 14.83 -29.33 9.57
CA ALA A 169 14.74 -30.74 9.95
C ALA A 169 13.37 -31.37 9.59
N PHE A 170 12.28 -30.65 9.88
CA PHE A 170 10.92 -31.07 9.49
C PHE A 170 10.72 -31.08 7.96
N THR A 171 11.37 -30.16 7.24
CA THR A 171 11.31 -30.11 5.77
C THR A 171 12.08 -31.27 5.13
N GLU A 172 13.26 -31.60 5.66
CA GLU A 172 14.04 -32.77 5.25
C GLU A 172 13.26 -34.07 5.51
N PHE A 173 12.63 -34.20 6.69
CA PHE A 173 11.70 -35.28 6.97
C PHE A 173 10.56 -35.36 5.92
N ILE A 174 9.79 -34.29 5.71
CA ILE A 174 8.68 -34.28 4.74
C ILE A 174 9.15 -34.57 3.30
N LEU A 175 10.36 -34.16 2.90
CA LEU A 175 10.95 -34.49 1.60
C LEU A 175 11.39 -35.95 1.46
N SER A 176 11.67 -36.64 2.57
CA SER A 176 12.06 -38.05 2.58
C SER A 176 10.87 -39.01 2.48
N GLN A 177 9.65 -38.56 2.82
CA GLN A 177 8.45 -39.40 2.80
C GLN A 177 7.88 -39.53 1.37
N PRO A 178 7.16 -40.61 1.02
CA PRO A 178 6.46 -40.74 -0.25
C PRO A 178 5.40 -39.63 -0.43
N PRO A 179 5.13 -39.18 -1.66
CA PRO A 179 4.30 -38.01 -1.91
C PRO A 179 2.96 -37.99 -1.17
N ASN A 180 2.16 -39.05 -1.22
CA ASN A 180 0.82 -39.08 -0.62
C ASN A 180 0.81 -39.50 0.87
N GLU A 181 1.94 -39.56 1.57
CA GLU A 181 1.97 -39.95 2.98
C GLU A 181 1.46 -38.82 3.90
N ILE A 182 0.45 -39.15 4.73
CA ILE A 182 -0.13 -38.21 5.69
C ILE A 182 0.72 -38.20 6.97
N ASN A 183 1.23 -37.01 7.27
CA ASN A 183 2.29 -36.75 8.25
C ASN A 183 1.85 -35.73 9.31
N PRO A 184 2.51 -35.69 10.48
CA PRO A 184 2.34 -34.61 11.46
C PRO A 184 2.55 -33.24 10.81
N ASN A 185 1.79 -32.24 11.29
CA ASN A 185 2.09 -30.86 10.94
C ASN A 185 3.26 -30.33 11.80
N ILE A 186 3.86 -29.21 11.40
CA ILE A 186 5.04 -28.69 12.11
C ILE A 186 4.76 -28.31 13.59
N LEU A 187 3.51 -28.03 13.98
CA LEU A 187 3.15 -27.76 15.37
C LEU A 187 3.04 -29.06 16.20
N ASP A 188 2.51 -30.13 15.62
CA ASP A 188 2.52 -31.48 16.24
C ASP A 188 3.98 -31.87 16.59
N VAL A 189 4.92 -31.64 15.67
CA VAL A 189 6.36 -31.89 15.92
C VAL A 189 6.95 -30.89 16.91
N ALA A 190 6.65 -29.59 16.80
CA ALA A 190 7.16 -28.58 17.73
C ALA A 190 6.73 -28.79 19.20
N MET A 191 5.57 -29.41 19.41
CA MET A 191 5.02 -29.73 20.73
C MET A 191 5.48 -31.07 21.30
N SER A 192 6.22 -31.89 20.52
CA SER A 192 6.87 -33.10 21.02
C SER A 192 7.80 -32.80 22.20
N ASP A 193 8.05 -33.82 23.03
CA ASP A 193 8.86 -33.70 24.24
C ASP A 193 10.30 -33.28 23.91
N GLU A 194 10.86 -33.86 22.85
CA GLU A 194 12.18 -33.56 22.32
C GLU A 194 12.28 -32.10 21.86
N TRP A 195 11.37 -31.66 20.98
CA TRP A 195 11.48 -30.34 20.38
C TRP A 195 11.04 -29.20 21.29
N ARG A 196 9.97 -29.32 22.10
CA ARG A 196 9.58 -28.21 22.98
C ARG A 196 10.59 -27.98 24.10
N THR A 197 11.21 -29.05 24.61
CA THR A 197 12.28 -28.96 25.61
C THR A 197 13.49 -28.23 25.02
N LEU A 198 13.93 -28.65 23.83
CA LEU A 198 15.07 -28.06 23.12
C LEU A 198 14.82 -26.61 22.71
N LEU A 199 13.70 -26.30 22.05
CA LEU A 199 13.33 -24.94 21.62
C LEU A 199 13.32 -23.95 22.79
N CYS A 200 12.84 -24.39 23.96
CA CYS A 200 12.79 -23.61 25.19
C CYS A 200 13.94 -23.91 26.17
N THR A 201 15.14 -24.26 25.68
CA THR A 201 16.36 -24.40 26.51
C THR A 201 16.98 -23.03 26.82
N GLU A 202 17.35 -22.77 28.08
CA GLU A 202 18.06 -21.54 28.46
C GLU A 202 19.59 -21.64 28.21
N PRO A 203 20.27 -20.50 27.96
CA PRO A 203 19.74 -19.15 27.90
C PRO A 203 19.11 -18.86 26.52
N PHE A 204 17.99 -18.12 26.50
CA PHE A 204 17.23 -17.89 25.26
C PHE A 204 17.99 -17.09 24.21
N ASN A 205 18.88 -16.17 24.62
CA ASN A 205 19.63 -15.32 23.72
C ASN A 205 20.64 -16.06 22.84
N GLU A 206 21.04 -17.28 23.24
CA GLU A 206 22.01 -18.11 22.54
C GLU A 206 21.37 -19.12 21.58
N ASP A 207 22.19 -19.70 20.72
CA ASP A 207 21.78 -20.65 19.69
C ASP A 207 21.91 -22.10 20.18
N LEU A 208 21.15 -23.02 19.57
CA LEU A 208 21.09 -24.40 20.05
C LEU A 208 22.34 -25.21 19.66
N PRO A 209 22.87 -26.08 20.55
CA PRO A 209 23.95 -26.98 20.21
C PRO A 209 23.57 -27.91 19.05
N LYS A 210 24.39 -27.95 18.00
CA LYS A 210 24.12 -28.76 16.80
C LYS A 210 23.90 -30.24 17.10
N SER A 211 24.63 -30.79 18.07
CA SER A 211 24.44 -32.18 18.54
C SER A 211 23.01 -32.43 19.04
N SER A 212 22.51 -31.57 19.93
CA SER A 212 21.15 -31.64 20.46
C SER A 212 20.07 -31.47 19.38
N VAL A 213 20.32 -30.59 18.40
CA VAL A 213 19.43 -30.42 17.23
C VAL A 213 19.41 -31.68 16.36
N ASN A 214 20.58 -32.29 16.09
CA ASN A 214 20.65 -33.52 15.28
C ASN A 214 19.89 -34.67 15.96
N SER A 215 20.12 -34.91 17.26
CA SER A 215 19.40 -35.96 18.00
C SER A 215 17.88 -35.73 18.08
N ALA A 216 17.42 -34.48 18.15
CA ALA A 216 15.99 -34.16 18.05
C ALA A 216 15.43 -34.31 16.62
N SER A 217 16.26 -34.13 15.60
CA SER A 217 15.89 -34.29 14.18
C SER A 217 15.75 -35.78 13.81
N GLU A 218 16.67 -36.63 14.26
CA GLU A 218 16.58 -38.10 14.14
C GLU A 218 15.27 -38.66 14.71
N LYS A 219 14.75 -38.03 15.78
CA LYS A 219 13.49 -38.42 16.43
C LYS A 219 12.22 -38.05 15.67
N ILE A 220 12.27 -37.20 14.63
CA ILE A 220 11.05 -36.77 13.89
C ILE A 220 10.31 -37.97 13.27
N SER A 221 11.04 -38.98 12.78
CA SER A 221 10.43 -40.20 12.24
C SER A 221 9.68 -41.01 13.31
N ASP A 222 10.21 -41.08 14.53
CA ASP A 222 9.56 -41.81 15.65
C ASP A 222 8.34 -41.03 16.18
N ILE A 223 8.46 -39.70 16.27
CA ILE A 223 7.34 -38.80 16.58
C ILE A 223 6.20 -39.00 15.57
N ALA A 224 6.50 -39.05 14.27
CA ALA A 224 5.50 -39.27 13.22
C ALA A 224 4.81 -40.65 13.31
N LYS A 225 5.54 -41.71 13.66
CA LYS A 225 4.96 -43.06 13.90
C LYS A 225 4.03 -43.06 15.11
N ALA A 226 4.47 -42.47 16.23
CA ALA A 226 3.67 -42.39 17.46
C ALA A 226 2.39 -41.58 17.26
N TRP A 227 2.51 -40.40 16.63
CA TRP A 227 1.42 -39.54 16.18
C TRP A 227 0.41 -40.27 15.30
N ARG A 228 0.88 -41.12 14.38
CA ARG A 228 -0.01 -41.87 13.49
C ARG A 228 -0.77 -42.96 14.25
N LYS A 229 -0.08 -43.70 15.13
CA LYS A 229 -0.68 -44.75 15.98
C LYS A 229 -1.77 -44.19 16.90
N ASP A 230 -1.52 -43.04 17.52
CA ASP A 230 -2.51 -42.32 18.33
C ASP A 230 -3.77 -41.97 17.51
N ARG A 231 -3.60 -41.33 16.36
CA ARG A 231 -4.74 -40.92 15.51
C ARG A 231 -5.49 -42.13 14.93
N ILE A 232 -4.80 -43.22 14.58
CA ILE A 232 -5.41 -44.49 14.18
C ILE A 232 -6.32 -45.04 15.29
N GLN A 233 -5.86 -45.08 16.54
CA GLN A 233 -6.66 -45.61 17.65
C GLN A 233 -7.98 -44.83 17.82
N HIS A 234 -7.97 -43.51 17.64
CA HIS A 234 -9.18 -42.68 17.65
C HIS A 234 -10.16 -43.03 16.50
N PHE A 235 -9.68 -43.38 15.31
CA PHE A 235 -10.53 -43.86 14.21
C PHE A 235 -11.06 -45.27 14.47
N LEU A 236 -10.24 -46.18 15.00
CA LEU A 236 -10.69 -47.53 15.38
C LEU A 236 -11.77 -47.48 16.46
N GLU A 237 -11.67 -46.53 17.40
CA GLU A 237 -12.69 -46.30 18.41
C GLU A 237 -14.04 -45.87 17.80
N ALA A 238 -14.04 -44.97 16.82
CA ALA A 238 -15.25 -44.60 16.09
C ALA A 238 -15.83 -45.75 15.23
N VAL A 239 -15.00 -46.64 14.71
CA VAL A 239 -15.46 -47.86 14.01
C VAL A 239 -16.10 -48.86 14.99
N ARG A 240 -15.52 -49.07 16.18
CA ARG A 240 -16.11 -49.94 17.23
C ARG A 240 -17.52 -49.51 17.66
N HIS A 241 -17.82 -48.22 17.56
CA HIS A 241 -19.12 -47.63 17.90
C HIS A 241 -20.14 -47.62 16.75
N SER A 242 -19.81 -48.13 15.54
CA SER A 242 -20.77 -48.18 14.42
C SER A 242 -21.72 -49.37 14.48
N LYS A 243 -22.86 -49.30 13.76
CA LYS A 243 -23.74 -50.48 13.61
C LYS A 243 -22.98 -51.62 12.93
N ALA A 244 -22.29 -51.32 11.83
CA ALA A 244 -21.64 -52.30 10.96
C ALA A 244 -20.54 -53.13 11.64
N TYR A 245 -19.82 -52.57 12.61
CA TYR A 245 -18.72 -53.24 13.32
C TYR A 245 -18.99 -53.53 14.80
N SER A 246 -20.18 -53.24 15.31
CA SER A 246 -20.60 -53.63 16.66
C SER A 246 -20.39 -55.14 16.90
N ASN A 247 -19.69 -55.47 17.99
CA ASN A 247 -19.32 -56.84 18.39
C ASN A 247 -18.42 -57.62 17.41
N LYS A 248 -17.75 -56.96 16.45
CA LYS A 248 -16.71 -57.56 15.60
C LYS A 248 -15.31 -57.19 16.11
N GLU A 249 -14.30 -57.96 15.72
CA GLU A 249 -12.90 -57.57 15.95
C GLU A 249 -12.56 -56.37 15.06
N VAL A 250 -12.00 -55.30 15.65
CA VAL A 250 -11.67 -54.05 14.94
C VAL A 250 -10.16 -53.79 14.98
N THR A 251 -9.49 -54.22 13.90
CA THR A 251 -8.06 -54.08 13.64
C THR A 251 -7.75 -52.93 12.68
N GLU A 252 -6.49 -52.49 12.60
CA GLU A 252 -6.04 -51.40 11.70
C GLU A 252 -6.37 -51.67 10.22
N HIS A 253 -6.35 -52.94 9.79
CA HIS A 253 -6.68 -53.34 8.42
C HIS A 253 -8.06 -52.85 7.97
N ILE A 254 -9.05 -52.82 8.87
CA ILE A 254 -10.42 -52.39 8.56
C ILE A 254 -10.47 -50.95 8.07
N LEU A 255 -9.59 -50.06 8.57
CA LEU A 255 -9.54 -48.68 8.08
C LEU A 255 -9.20 -48.60 6.58
N HIS A 256 -8.39 -49.51 6.06
CA HIS A 256 -7.98 -49.53 4.66
C HIS A 256 -9.06 -50.05 3.70
N LEU A 257 -10.12 -50.69 4.18
CA LEU A 257 -11.20 -51.23 3.35
C LEU A 257 -11.97 -50.11 2.64
N ALA A 258 -12.37 -50.34 1.39
CA ALA A 258 -13.16 -49.38 0.63
C ALA A 258 -14.49 -49.02 1.32
N SER A 259 -15.08 -49.99 2.03
CA SER A 259 -16.32 -49.88 2.79
C SER A 259 -16.18 -49.12 4.11
N THR A 260 -14.97 -48.85 4.60
CA THR A 260 -14.75 -48.06 5.82
C THR A 260 -14.75 -46.57 5.49
N ILE A 261 -15.96 -46.02 5.49
CA ILE A 261 -16.25 -44.65 5.08
C ILE A 261 -16.66 -43.81 6.28
N PHE A 262 -16.10 -42.61 6.34
CA PHE A 262 -16.48 -41.57 7.29
C PHE A 262 -17.22 -40.43 6.59
N ARG A 263 -18.06 -39.71 7.34
CA ARG A 263 -18.74 -38.49 6.91
C ARG A 263 -18.48 -37.37 7.91
N CYS A 264 -18.46 -36.12 7.43
CA CYS A 264 -18.39 -34.95 8.31
C CYS A 264 -19.71 -34.17 8.30
N THR A 265 -20.36 -34.01 9.45
CA THR A 265 -21.67 -33.35 9.55
C THR A 265 -21.60 -31.81 9.51
N ILE A 266 -20.48 -31.20 9.93
CA ILE A 266 -20.23 -29.74 9.78
C ILE A 266 -19.95 -29.37 8.33
N CYS A 267 -19.06 -30.13 7.67
CA CYS A 267 -18.48 -29.80 6.38
C CYS A 267 -19.48 -30.09 5.22
N GLN A 268 -20.76 -29.66 5.36
CA GLN A 268 -21.91 -30.02 4.52
C GLN A 268 -21.64 -29.81 3.02
N GLY A 269 -21.72 -30.90 2.25
CA GLY A 269 -21.74 -30.85 0.79
C GLY A 269 -20.38 -30.65 0.12
N ALA A 270 -19.26 -30.88 0.81
CA ALA A 270 -17.91 -30.71 0.24
C ALA A 270 -17.56 -31.68 -0.91
N GLY A 271 -18.40 -32.68 -1.21
CA GLY A 271 -18.35 -33.49 -2.44
C GLY A 271 -17.45 -34.73 -2.43
N ASP A 272 -16.70 -34.97 -1.36
CA ASP A 272 -15.78 -36.11 -1.22
C ASP A 272 -16.23 -37.14 -0.17
N VAL A 273 -15.95 -38.41 -0.46
CA VAL A 273 -16.09 -39.56 0.44
C VAL A 273 -14.79 -39.71 1.26
N LEU A 274 -14.89 -39.72 2.59
CA LEU A 274 -13.72 -39.75 3.47
C LEU A 274 -13.32 -41.19 3.80
N THR A 275 -12.45 -41.78 2.97
CA THR A 275 -11.77 -43.05 3.23
C THR A 275 -10.40 -42.84 3.88
N TYR A 276 -9.88 -43.85 4.57
CA TYR A 276 -8.49 -43.86 5.02
C TYR A 276 -7.51 -43.87 3.82
N PRO A 277 -6.31 -43.25 3.92
CA PRO A 277 -5.85 -42.42 5.03
C PRO A 277 -6.38 -40.98 4.95
N HIS A 278 -7.05 -40.56 3.86
CA HIS A 278 -7.46 -39.16 3.62
C HIS A 278 -8.24 -38.51 4.77
N THR A 279 -9.04 -39.27 5.52
CA THR A 279 -9.73 -38.75 6.72
C THR A 279 -8.77 -38.17 7.77
N LEU A 280 -7.55 -38.71 7.93
CA LEU A 280 -6.49 -38.17 8.82
C LEU A 280 -6.07 -36.73 8.46
N ALA A 281 -6.29 -36.29 7.22
CA ALA A 281 -5.96 -34.94 6.75
C ALA A 281 -7.19 -34.02 6.62
N HIS A 282 -8.38 -34.48 7.02
CA HIS A 282 -9.62 -33.76 6.79
C HIS A 282 -9.72 -32.51 7.68
N SER A 283 -9.84 -31.33 7.05
CA SER A 283 -9.71 -30.04 7.74
C SER A 283 -10.69 -29.76 8.88
N CYS A 284 -11.86 -30.43 8.93
CA CYS A 284 -12.76 -30.32 10.07
C CYS A 284 -12.15 -30.91 11.39
N HIS A 285 -11.10 -31.76 11.36
CA HIS A 285 -10.36 -32.19 12.56
C HIS A 285 -9.49 -31.10 13.21
N PHE A 286 -9.07 -30.11 12.42
CA PHE A 286 -8.15 -29.08 12.88
C PHE A 286 -8.93 -27.82 13.30
N LEU A 287 -8.63 -27.31 14.48
CA LEU A 287 -9.31 -26.13 15.04
C LEU A 287 -8.56 -24.85 14.68
N TRP A 288 -9.31 -23.93 14.07
CA TRP A 288 -8.87 -22.65 13.49
C TRP A 288 -9.34 -21.43 14.29
N VAL A 289 -10.14 -21.66 15.32
CA VAL A 289 -11.03 -20.65 15.91
C VAL A 289 -10.54 -20.29 17.32
N ALA A 290 -10.49 -18.98 17.58
CA ALA A 290 -10.39 -18.33 18.90
C ALA A 290 -9.61 -19.08 20.00
N LYS A 291 -8.29 -18.81 20.10
CA LYS A 291 -7.40 -19.01 21.27
C LYS A 291 -7.56 -20.36 22.02
N PRO A 292 -6.63 -21.33 21.90
CA PRO A 292 -6.66 -22.56 22.70
C PRO A 292 -6.77 -22.29 24.22
N SER A 293 -7.42 -23.23 24.92
CA SER A 293 -7.46 -23.29 26.39
C SER A 293 -6.12 -23.81 26.89
N ILE A 294 -5.17 -22.89 27.14
CA ILE A 294 -3.79 -23.25 27.50
C ILE A 294 -3.62 -23.36 29.01
N HIS A 295 -3.37 -24.57 29.50
CA HIS A 295 -3.06 -24.87 30.89
C HIS A 295 -1.56 -25.17 31.04
N VAL A 296 -0.84 -24.38 31.85
CA VAL A 296 0.56 -24.66 32.21
C VAL A 296 0.56 -25.44 33.51
N VAL A 297 1.03 -26.69 33.44
CA VAL A 297 0.99 -27.68 34.53
C VAL A 297 2.32 -28.47 34.51
N PRO A 298 3.10 -28.47 35.62
CA PRO A 298 4.39 -29.17 35.68
C PRO A 298 4.31 -30.64 35.25
N ARG A 299 5.43 -31.17 34.75
CA ARG A 299 5.50 -32.49 34.11
C ARG A 299 5.03 -33.62 35.01
N ASP A 300 5.46 -33.60 36.26
CA ASP A 300 5.29 -34.68 37.22
C ASP A 300 3.98 -34.54 38.02
N THR A 301 3.12 -33.58 37.66
CA THR A 301 1.78 -33.41 38.20
C THR A 301 0.78 -34.22 37.37
N GLU A 302 -0.04 -35.05 38.03
CA GLU A 302 -1.20 -35.67 37.40
C GLU A 302 -2.17 -34.60 36.91
N TRP A 303 -2.64 -34.72 35.67
CA TRP A 303 -3.56 -33.75 35.08
C TRP A 303 -4.60 -34.48 34.24
N VAL A 304 -5.86 -34.30 34.64
CA VAL A 304 -7.04 -34.65 33.86
C VAL A 304 -7.77 -33.33 33.55
N PRO A 305 -8.08 -33.02 32.29
CA PRO A 305 -8.89 -31.84 31.97
C PRO A 305 -10.28 -31.99 32.60
N SER A 306 -10.70 -30.99 33.39
CA SER A 306 -11.99 -31.01 34.07
C SER A 306 -13.15 -31.22 33.08
N PRO A 307 -14.07 -32.18 33.31
CA PRO A 307 -15.23 -32.38 32.47
C PRO A 307 -16.08 -31.11 32.41
N GLN A 308 -16.08 -30.42 31.27
CA GLN A 308 -16.95 -29.27 31.06
C GLN A 308 -18.37 -29.75 30.75
N PRO A 309 -19.42 -29.14 31.36
CA PRO A 309 -20.79 -29.59 31.17
C PRO A 309 -21.21 -29.47 29.70
N PRO A 310 -22.00 -30.41 29.17
CA PRO A 310 -22.53 -30.31 27.81
C PRO A 310 -23.54 -29.16 27.72
N ASN A 311 -23.10 -28.01 27.19
CA ASN A 311 -23.99 -26.92 26.80
C ASN A 311 -24.85 -27.37 25.60
N PRO A 312 -26.19 -27.41 25.70
CA PRO A 312 -27.05 -27.94 24.64
C PRO A 312 -27.20 -27.01 23.42
N ASP A 313 -26.91 -25.70 23.56
CA ASP A 313 -27.09 -24.68 22.51
C ASP A 313 -25.81 -24.39 21.70
N ASP A 314 -24.70 -25.10 21.95
CA ASP A 314 -23.37 -24.74 21.42
C ASP A 314 -23.07 -25.35 20.03
N ASP A 315 -23.61 -24.73 18.97
CA ASP A 315 -23.23 -24.98 17.57
C ASP A 315 -21.84 -24.38 17.21
N LEU A 316 -21.09 -23.93 18.21
CA LEU A 316 -19.73 -23.39 18.08
C LEU A 316 -18.69 -24.43 18.54
N ARG A 317 -17.59 -24.52 17.79
CA ARG A 317 -16.50 -25.44 18.12
C ARG A 317 -15.81 -25.02 19.42
N ARG A 318 -15.76 -25.93 20.40
CA ARG A 318 -15.00 -25.76 21.65
C ARG A 318 -13.52 -25.43 21.35
N PRO A 319 -12.86 -24.55 22.12
CA PRO A 319 -11.44 -24.26 21.93
C PRO A 319 -10.57 -25.43 22.42
N PRO A 320 -9.53 -25.83 21.66
CA PRO A 320 -8.71 -27.00 22.00
C PRO A 320 -7.96 -26.81 23.31
N ILE A 321 -7.86 -27.87 24.12
CA ILE A 321 -7.18 -27.83 25.42
C ILE A 321 -5.72 -28.22 25.25
N VAL A 322 -4.80 -27.29 25.53
CA VAL A 322 -3.36 -27.51 25.37
C VAL A 322 -2.68 -27.50 26.73
N ARG A 323 -2.16 -28.67 27.16
CA ARG A 323 -1.23 -28.76 28.29
C ARG A 323 0.16 -28.29 27.84
N LEU A 324 0.70 -27.35 28.59
CA LEU A 324 2.09 -26.93 28.54
C LEU A 324 2.75 -27.24 29.90
N TYR A 325 4.07 -27.26 29.93
CA TYR A 325 4.85 -27.63 31.10
C TYR A 325 5.61 -26.44 31.70
N ARG A 326 5.83 -25.41 30.89
CA ARG A 326 6.46 -24.14 31.24
C ARG A 326 5.76 -22.99 30.53
N GLU A 327 5.86 -21.78 31.08
CA GLU A 327 5.16 -20.60 30.57
C GLU A 327 5.70 -20.17 29.19
N GLU A 328 6.99 -20.38 28.93
CA GLU A 328 7.66 -20.00 27.68
C GLU A 328 7.22 -20.87 26.49
N GLU A 329 6.69 -22.08 26.74
CA GLU A 329 6.15 -22.95 25.69
C GLU A 329 4.92 -22.32 25.00
N ARG A 330 4.26 -21.34 25.61
CA ARG A 330 3.21 -20.51 24.96
C ARG A 330 3.74 -19.77 23.73
N HIS A 331 5.04 -19.49 23.68
CA HIS A 331 5.65 -18.82 22.53
C HIS A 331 5.80 -19.74 21.31
N ILE A 332 5.88 -21.07 21.48
CA ILE A 332 5.81 -22.04 20.38
C ILE A 332 4.44 -21.94 19.70
N LEU A 333 3.37 -22.00 20.51
CA LEU A 333 1.99 -21.80 20.04
C LEU A 333 1.81 -20.43 19.37
N THR A 334 2.46 -19.38 19.90
CA THR A 334 2.37 -18.01 19.35
C THR A 334 3.13 -17.85 18.03
N ALA A 335 4.26 -18.52 17.87
CA ALA A 335 5.03 -18.55 16.62
C ALA A 335 4.31 -19.36 15.53
N LEU A 336 3.67 -20.47 15.89
CA LEU A 336 2.97 -21.39 14.98
C LEU A 336 1.45 -21.22 14.95
N LYS A 337 0.91 -20.09 15.42
CA LYS A 337 -0.53 -19.74 15.59
C LYS A 337 -1.44 -19.78 14.34
N ARG A 338 -0.95 -20.33 13.23
CA ARG A 338 -1.67 -20.57 11.96
C ARG A 338 -1.71 -22.05 11.57
N VAL A 339 -0.88 -22.87 12.20
CA VAL A 339 -0.94 -24.32 12.04
C VAL A 339 -2.11 -24.81 12.88
N GLY A 340 -3.04 -25.53 12.26
CA GLY A 340 -4.22 -26.03 12.95
C GLY A 340 -3.85 -27.00 14.08
N ILE A 341 -4.46 -26.83 15.25
CA ILE A 341 -4.34 -27.78 16.36
C ILE A 341 -5.31 -28.93 16.13
N TRP A 342 -4.84 -30.16 16.28
CA TRP A 342 -5.67 -31.37 16.27
C TRP A 342 -6.18 -31.65 17.68
N ASP A 343 -7.49 -31.81 17.83
CA ASP A 343 -8.18 -31.92 19.13
C ASP A 343 -8.96 -33.25 19.19
N GLY A 344 -8.21 -34.35 19.05
CA GLY A 344 -8.76 -35.72 18.93
C GLY A 344 -9.55 -35.96 17.64
N LEU A 345 -10.42 -36.97 17.66
CA LEU A 345 -11.42 -37.16 16.62
C LEU A 345 -12.53 -36.13 16.80
N ASN A 346 -12.76 -35.26 15.81
CA ASN A 346 -13.88 -34.33 15.86
C ASN A 346 -15.19 -35.12 15.92
N PRO A 347 -16.11 -34.88 16.88
CA PRO A 347 -17.34 -35.66 17.06
C PRO A 347 -18.31 -35.57 15.87
N HIS A 348 -18.13 -34.61 14.97
CA HIS A 348 -18.87 -34.49 13.73
C HIS A 348 -18.31 -35.34 12.58
N ILE A 349 -17.15 -36.00 12.78
CA ILE A 349 -16.54 -36.93 11.82
C ILE A 349 -16.81 -38.35 12.32
N VAL A 350 -17.88 -38.94 11.79
CA VAL A 350 -18.43 -40.23 12.25
C VAL A 350 -18.31 -41.28 11.14
N PHE A 351 -18.27 -42.55 11.52
CA PHE A 351 -18.46 -43.65 10.59
C PHE A 351 -19.83 -43.53 9.91
N ASP A 352 -19.92 -43.83 8.62
CA ASP A 352 -21.15 -43.73 7.84
C ASP A 352 -21.66 -45.14 7.49
N ASP A 353 -22.47 -45.71 8.39
CA ASP A 353 -23.12 -47.02 8.21
C ASP A 353 -23.96 -47.11 6.91
N VAL A 354 -24.45 -45.98 6.39
CA VAL A 354 -25.18 -45.96 5.10
C VAL A 354 -24.23 -46.04 3.92
N ALA A 355 -23.16 -45.24 3.94
CA ALA A 355 -22.15 -45.29 2.89
C ALA A 355 -21.41 -46.64 2.87
N HIS A 356 -21.26 -47.31 4.02
CA HIS A 356 -20.75 -48.68 4.14
C HIS A 356 -21.57 -49.66 3.29
N GLU A 357 -22.89 -49.75 3.51
CA GLU A 357 -23.79 -50.64 2.76
C GLU A 357 -23.90 -50.27 1.27
N HIS A 358 -23.86 -48.98 0.93
CA HIS A 358 -23.77 -48.53 -0.46
C HIS A 358 -22.47 -49.01 -1.13
N MET A 359 -21.32 -48.94 -0.43
CA MET A 359 -20.04 -49.43 -0.96
C MET A 359 -20.01 -50.96 -1.07
N LEU A 360 -20.55 -51.70 -0.10
CA LEU A 360 -20.70 -53.16 -0.22
C LEU A 360 -21.52 -53.54 -1.47
N SER A 361 -22.60 -52.80 -1.72
CA SER A 361 -23.44 -52.97 -2.91
C SER A 361 -22.71 -52.63 -4.22
N ILE A 362 -21.78 -51.67 -4.23
CA ILE A 362 -20.89 -51.38 -5.37
C ILE A 362 -19.88 -52.52 -5.58
N LEU A 363 -19.29 -53.08 -4.52
CA LEU A 363 -18.36 -54.20 -4.63
C LEU A 363 -19.05 -55.46 -5.17
N ASP A 364 -20.23 -55.80 -4.64
CA ASP A 364 -21.06 -56.91 -5.11
C ASP A 364 -21.43 -56.72 -6.60
N ALA A 365 -21.87 -55.51 -7.00
CA ALA A 365 -22.25 -55.21 -8.39
C ALA A 365 -21.06 -55.21 -9.38
N LEU A 366 -19.84 -54.91 -8.90
CA LEU A 366 -18.60 -55.03 -9.69
C LEU A 366 -18.07 -56.48 -9.72
N GLY A 367 -18.57 -57.37 -8.87
CA GLY A 367 -18.04 -58.72 -8.66
C GLY A 367 -16.70 -58.74 -7.93
N TRP A 368 -16.43 -57.76 -7.06
CA TRP A 368 -15.16 -57.58 -6.36
C TRP A 368 -15.23 -58.06 -4.90
N SER A 369 -14.09 -58.39 -4.30
CA SER A 369 -14.03 -58.83 -2.90
C SER A 369 -14.51 -57.73 -1.95
N ARG A 370 -15.21 -58.10 -0.88
CA ARG A 370 -15.58 -57.17 0.20
C ARG A 370 -14.37 -56.70 1.03
N GLU A 371 -13.25 -57.40 0.92
CA GLU A 371 -11.94 -56.99 1.46
C GLU A 371 -11.17 -56.02 0.52
N THR A 372 -11.76 -55.57 -0.59
CA THR A 372 -11.11 -54.62 -1.50
C THR A 372 -10.80 -53.31 -0.78
N THR A 373 -9.56 -52.85 -0.88
CA THR A 373 -9.10 -51.64 -0.21
C THR A 373 -9.54 -50.36 -0.91
N ALA A 374 -9.61 -49.25 -0.16
CA ALA A 374 -9.81 -47.92 -0.73
C ALA A 374 -8.68 -47.54 -1.70
N ALA A 375 -7.47 -48.10 -1.55
CA ALA A 375 -6.36 -47.89 -2.46
C ALA A 375 -6.60 -48.55 -3.83
N GLU A 376 -7.04 -49.80 -3.89
CA GLU A 376 -7.40 -50.48 -5.14
C GLU A 376 -8.58 -49.82 -5.86
N MET A 377 -9.54 -49.28 -5.09
CA MET A 377 -10.65 -48.49 -5.64
C MET A 377 -10.18 -47.15 -6.24
N GLU A 378 -9.15 -46.51 -5.68
CA GLU A 378 -8.53 -45.31 -6.28
C GLU A 378 -7.59 -45.65 -7.45
N GLU A 379 -6.92 -46.79 -7.44
CA GLU A 379 -6.09 -47.25 -8.57
C GLU A 379 -6.96 -47.54 -9.81
N ARG A 380 -8.07 -48.27 -9.62
CA ARG A 380 -8.92 -48.75 -10.71
C ARG A 380 -9.98 -47.74 -11.18
N GLN A 381 -10.24 -46.67 -10.41
CA GLN A 381 -11.26 -45.63 -10.65
C GLN A 381 -12.61 -46.16 -11.22
N PRO A 382 -13.23 -47.23 -10.65
CA PRO A 382 -14.39 -47.84 -11.28
C PRO A 382 -15.58 -46.87 -11.37
N TYR A 383 -16.28 -47.00 -12.49
CA TYR A 383 -17.54 -46.33 -12.77
C TYR A 383 -18.69 -47.33 -12.64
N VAL A 384 -19.79 -46.87 -12.03
CA VAL A 384 -21.04 -47.62 -11.91
C VAL A 384 -22.20 -46.80 -12.45
N GLU A 385 -23.20 -47.49 -12.99
CA GLU A 385 -24.51 -46.91 -13.18
C GLU A 385 -25.28 -46.96 -11.87
N CYS A 386 -26.01 -45.88 -11.54
CA CYS A 386 -26.83 -45.80 -10.34
C CYS A 386 -28.32 -45.91 -10.69
N LEU A 387 -28.98 -46.87 -10.05
CA LEU A 387 -30.38 -47.27 -10.27
C LEU A 387 -31.32 -46.74 -9.17
N CYS A 388 -30.79 -46.01 -8.19
CA CYS A 388 -31.52 -45.46 -7.04
C CYS A 388 -32.49 -44.32 -7.43
N GLU A 389 -33.74 -44.41 -6.94
CA GLU A 389 -34.79 -43.41 -7.21
C GLU A 389 -34.51 -42.02 -6.60
N CYS A 390 -33.70 -41.91 -5.54
CA CYS A 390 -33.37 -40.63 -4.90
C CYS A 390 -32.66 -39.61 -5.82
N TYR A 391 -32.16 -40.08 -6.97
CA TYR A 391 -31.53 -39.26 -8.01
C TYR A 391 -32.54 -38.60 -8.97
N HIS A 392 -33.81 -38.99 -8.91
CA HIS A 392 -34.84 -38.47 -9.79
C HIS A 392 -35.49 -37.23 -9.15
N LYS A 393 -35.28 -36.05 -9.77
CA LYS A 393 -35.95 -34.83 -9.34
C LYS A 393 -37.46 -34.96 -9.61
N PRO A 394 -38.34 -34.72 -8.61
CA PRO A 394 -39.79 -34.73 -8.82
C PRO A 394 -40.19 -33.88 -10.03
N GLY A 395 -41.04 -34.44 -10.90
CA GLY A 395 -41.49 -33.77 -12.12
C GLY A 395 -40.51 -33.77 -13.31
N LYS A 396 -39.36 -34.46 -13.24
CA LYS A 396 -38.51 -34.72 -14.41
C LYS A 396 -38.44 -36.21 -14.74
N LYS A 397 -38.41 -36.56 -16.04
CA LYS A 397 -38.23 -37.94 -16.49
C LYS A 397 -36.94 -38.53 -15.88
N PRO A 398 -36.96 -39.81 -15.46
CA PRO A 398 -35.74 -40.50 -15.07
C PRO A 398 -34.75 -40.45 -16.24
N SER A 399 -33.48 -40.23 -15.92
CA SER A 399 -32.41 -40.13 -16.91
C SER A 399 -31.18 -40.82 -16.35
N ARG A 400 -30.56 -41.67 -17.18
CA ARG A 400 -29.40 -42.52 -16.85
C ARG A 400 -28.31 -41.72 -16.11
N ARG A 401 -27.68 -42.35 -15.11
CA ARG A 401 -26.63 -41.74 -14.28
C ARG A 401 -25.47 -42.71 -14.11
N VAL A 402 -24.32 -42.31 -14.65
CA VAL A 402 -23.05 -43.02 -14.54
C VAL A 402 -22.09 -42.14 -13.75
N PHE A 403 -21.48 -42.70 -12.69
CA PHE A 403 -20.62 -41.98 -11.77
C PHE A 403 -19.40 -42.81 -11.38
N ARG A 404 -18.28 -42.16 -11.03
CA ARG A 404 -17.20 -42.83 -10.27
C ARG A 404 -17.72 -43.24 -8.90
N TRP A 405 -17.22 -44.34 -8.35
CA TRP A 405 -17.65 -44.92 -7.07
C TRP A 405 -17.82 -43.89 -5.93
N LYS A 406 -16.84 -43.00 -5.67
CA LYS A 406 -16.98 -41.94 -4.65
C LYS A 406 -18.19 -41.03 -4.87
N LYS A 407 -18.45 -40.62 -6.12
CA LYS A 407 -19.59 -39.77 -6.44
C LYS A 407 -20.91 -40.55 -6.39
N ALA A 408 -20.91 -41.82 -6.77
CA ALA A 408 -22.05 -42.72 -6.61
C ALA A 408 -22.45 -42.87 -5.13
N ILE A 409 -21.49 -42.95 -4.20
CA ILE A 409 -21.78 -43.01 -2.76
C ILE A 409 -22.25 -41.66 -2.23
N TYR A 410 -21.52 -40.57 -2.51
CA TYR A 410 -21.82 -39.23 -1.99
C TYR A 410 -23.22 -38.71 -2.40
N GLU A 411 -23.68 -39.00 -3.61
CA GLU A 411 -25.01 -38.57 -4.08
C GLU A 411 -26.13 -39.52 -3.60
N CYS A 412 -25.82 -40.72 -3.12
CA CYS A 412 -26.80 -41.72 -2.66
C CYS A 412 -27.19 -41.45 -1.21
N LYS A 413 -28.35 -40.81 -1.03
CA LYS A 413 -28.90 -40.49 0.29
C LYS A 413 -29.27 -41.75 1.08
N ALA A 414 -29.38 -41.60 2.40
CA ALA A 414 -29.88 -42.67 3.26
C ALA A 414 -31.30 -43.10 2.88
N HIS A 415 -31.41 -44.34 2.42
CA HIS A 415 -32.67 -45.04 2.26
C HIS A 415 -33.28 -45.35 3.63
N SER A 416 -34.62 -45.42 3.71
CA SER A 416 -35.27 -45.90 4.92
C SER A 416 -35.16 -47.42 5.03
N GLU A 417 -35.07 -47.96 6.25
CA GLU A 417 -34.93 -49.41 6.55
C GLU A 417 -36.15 -50.27 6.11
N LYS A 418 -37.03 -49.76 5.24
CA LYS A 418 -38.25 -50.39 4.71
C LYS A 418 -38.24 -50.65 3.21
N GLU A 419 -37.20 -50.22 2.48
CA GLU A 419 -37.05 -50.56 1.06
C GLU A 419 -36.31 -51.89 0.92
N GLU A 420 -36.97 -52.89 0.34
CA GLU A 420 -36.38 -54.21 0.10
C GLU A 420 -35.14 -54.13 -0.80
N LYS A 421 -34.25 -55.11 -0.69
CA LYS A 421 -32.97 -55.17 -1.43
C LYS A 421 -33.18 -55.09 -2.94
N ARG A 422 -33.04 -53.90 -3.50
CA ARG A 422 -32.90 -53.64 -4.94
C ARG A 422 -31.43 -53.51 -5.29
N GLU A 423 -31.09 -53.83 -6.53
CA GLU A 423 -29.77 -53.52 -7.10
C GLU A 423 -29.64 -52.00 -7.22
N TRP A 424 -28.98 -51.34 -6.26
CA TRP A 424 -28.80 -49.88 -6.26
C TRP A 424 -27.81 -49.39 -7.31
N PHE A 425 -26.89 -50.27 -7.73
CA PHE A 425 -25.84 -50.00 -8.71
C PHE A 425 -25.71 -51.17 -9.68
N SER A 426 -25.34 -50.88 -10.92
CA SER A 426 -25.01 -51.90 -11.92
C SER A 426 -23.65 -51.61 -12.58
N LYS A 427 -22.99 -52.68 -13.03
CA LYS A 427 -21.77 -52.60 -13.82
C LYS A 427 -22.09 -52.09 -15.23
N LEU A 428 -21.21 -51.24 -15.76
CA LEU A 428 -21.26 -50.80 -17.16
C LEU A 428 -20.89 -51.94 -18.12
N ASN A 429 -21.28 -51.81 -19.40
CA ASN A 429 -20.74 -52.65 -20.46
C ASN A 429 -19.31 -52.21 -20.85
N GLU A 430 -18.56 -53.08 -21.52
CA GLU A 430 -17.14 -52.88 -21.84
C GLU A 430 -16.91 -51.62 -22.69
N ASP A 431 -17.81 -51.37 -23.64
CA ASP A 431 -17.87 -50.20 -24.51
C ASP A 431 -17.99 -48.88 -23.72
N GLU A 432 -18.73 -48.90 -22.61
CA GLU A 432 -18.91 -47.77 -21.69
C GLU A 432 -17.78 -47.64 -20.68
N GLU A 433 -17.19 -48.75 -20.22
CA GLU A 433 -15.94 -48.72 -19.46
C GLU A 433 -14.81 -48.06 -20.27
N VAL A 434 -14.66 -48.40 -21.55
CA VAL A 434 -13.67 -47.79 -22.45
C VAL A 434 -13.93 -46.29 -22.62
N LYS A 435 -15.18 -45.88 -22.86
CA LYS A 435 -15.55 -44.45 -22.95
C LYS A 435 -15.26 -43.68 -21.65
N CYS A 436 -15.46 -44.30 -20.49
CA CYS A 436 -15.12 -43.70 -19.20
C CYS A 436 -13.60 -43.60 -18.99
N LYS A 437 -12.82 -44.62 -19.36
CA LYS A 437 -11.34 -44.62 -19.28
C LYS A 437 -10.72 -43.57 -20.21
N GLN A 438 -11.28 -43.37 -21.41
CA GLN A 438 -10.88 -42.28 -22.30
C GLN A 438 -11.21 -40.90 -21.69
N TYR A 439 -12.43 -40.72 -21.17
CA TYR A 439 -12.89 -39.48 -20.53
C TYR A 439 -12.10 -39.09 -19.27
N GLU A 440 -11.44 -40.04 -18.62
CA GLU A 440 -10.46 -39.80 -17.56
C GLU A 440 -9.08 -39.43 -18.12
N THR A 441 -8.62 -40.11 -19.17
CA THR A 441 -7.35 -39.81 -19.85
C THR A 441 -7.33 -38.41 -20.48
N ASP A 442 -8.47 -37.96 -21.02
CA ASP A 442 -8.64 -36.62 -21.62
C ASP A 442 -8.67 -35.49 -20.57
N LYS A 443 -8.80 -35.82 -19.28
CA LYS A 443 -8.82 -34.84 -18.19
C LYS A 443 -7.46 -34.70 -17.55
N ARG A 444 -7.12 -33.45 -17.21
CA ARG A 444 -6.05 -33.20 -16.23
C ARG A 444 -6.40 -33.91 -14.90
N PRO A 445 -5.43 -34.55 -14.22
CA PRO A 445 -5.67 -35.22 -12.96
C PRO A 445 -6.34 -34.26 -11.96
N ARG A 446 -7.40 -34.74 -11.32
CA ARG A 446 -8.06 -34.04 -10.22
C ARG A 446 -7.29 -34.32 -8.94
N SER A 447 -6.86 -33.26 -8.29
CA SER A 447 -5.97 -33.28 -7.16
C SER A 447 -6.62 -33.76 -5.87
N THR A 448 -5.93 -34.61 -5.11
CA THR A 448 -6.26 -34.87 -3.71
C THR A 448 -6.19 -33.59 -2.89
N HIS A 449 -7.28 -33.24 -2.18
CA HIS A 449 -7.44 -31.98 -1.45
C HIS A 449 -6.68 -31.93 -0.11
N LEU A 450 -5.37 -32.17 -0.13
CA LEU A 450 -4.52 -32.20 1.05
C LEU A 450 -4.13 -30.79 1.52
N SER A 451 -4.04 -30.64 2.84
CA SER A 451 -3.60 -29.39 3.49
C SER A 451 -2.07 -29.31 3.58
N CYS A 452 -1.52 -28.09 3.62
CA CYS A 452 -0.07 -27.89 3.67
C CYS A 452 0.54 -28.28 5.04
N PRO A 453 1.54 -29.18 5.12
CA PRO A 453 2.12 -29.61 6.41
C PRO A 453 2.91 -28.51 7.13
N TRP A 454 3.43 -27.51 6.40
CA TRP A 454 4.22 -26.39 6.95
C TRP A 454 3.39 -25.25 7.54
N CYS A 455 2.15 -25.04 7.07
CA CYS A 455 1.34 -23.87 7.47
C CYS A 455 -0.14 -24.15 7.67
N HIS A 456 -0.69 -25.23 7.09
CA HIS A 456 -2.10 -25.61 7.06
C HIS A 456 -3.09 -24.60 6.40
N ASP A 457 -2.65 -23.34 6.20
CA ASP A 457 -3.38 -22.10 5.82
C ASP A 457 -3.97 -22.11 4.38
N HIS A 458 -3.72 -23.15 3.58
CA HIS A 458 -4.27 -23.29 2.23
C HIS A 458 -4.41 -24.75 1.76
N ARG A 459 -5.53 -25.04 1.07
CA ARG A 459 -5.76 -26.30 0.35
C ARG A 459 -4.80 -26.38 -0.83
N ASN A 460 -4.03 -27.47 -0.94
CA ASN A 460 -3.16 -27.69 -2.09
C ASN A 460 -3.88 -28.48 -3.19
N LEU A 461 -3.61 -28.09 -4.44
CA LEU A 461 -4.12 -28.77 -5.64
C LEU A 461 -3.00 -29.45 -6.44
N TYR A 462 -1.71 -29.28 -6.12
CA TYR A 462 -0.61 -29.73 -6.99
C TYR A 462 0.70 -30.12 -6.27
N LEU A 463 0.64 -30.74 -5.09
CA LEU A 463 1.86 -31.10 -4.35
C LEU A 463 2.62 -32.29 -4.97
N PHE A 464 1.92 -33.29 -5.53
CA PHE A 464 2.49 -34.65 -5.66
C PHE A 464 2.68 -35.18 -7.09
N ASP A 465 1.96 -34.66 -8.09
CA ASP A 465 2.17 -35.04 -9.51
C ASP A 465 3.55 -34.62 -10.07
N LYS A 466 4.20 -33.61 -9.47
CA LYS A 466 5.45 -33.02 -10.02
C LYS A 466 6.41 -32.56 -8.93
N LYS A 467 7.44 -33.37 -8.64
CA LYS A 467 8.55 -33.04 -7.71
C LYS A 467 9.10 -31.60 -7.85
N PRO A 468 9.29 -31.01 -9.06
CA PRO A 468 9.76 -29.63 -9.19
C PRO A 468 8.85 -28.55 -8.58
N ASN A 469 7.55 -28.81 -8.41
CA ASN A 469 6.64 -27.87 -7.76
C ASN A 469 6.79 -27.84 -6.24
N LEU A 470 7.29 -28.91 -5.62
CA LEU A 470 7.38 -29.04 -4.16
C LEU A 470 8.36 -28.01 -3.56
N LEU A 471 9.56 -27.89 -4.13
CA LEU A 471 10.55 -26.87 -3.76
C LEU A 471 10.02 -25.44 -3.97
N ARG A 472 9.28 -25.20 -5.06
CA ARG A 472 8.67 -23.91 -5.37
C ARG A 472 7.51 -23.57 -4.42
N HIS A 473 6.83 -24.59 -3.89
CA HIS A 473 5.81 -24.46 -2.86
C HIS A 473 6.41 -24.23 -1.47
N MET A 474 7.45 -24.97 -1.10
CA MET A 474 8.25 -24.74 0.11
C MET A 474 8.80 -23.31 0.15
N SER A 475 9.36 -22.80 -0.96
CA SER A 475 9.81 -21.41 -1.07
C SER A 475 8.69 -20.41 -0.73
N LYS A 476 7.44 -20.67 -1.16
CA LYS A 476 6.28 -19.86 -0.76
C LYS A 476 5.93 -20.03 0.72
N CYS A 477 5.87 -21.23 1.27
CA CYS A 477 5.52 -21.43 2.68
C CYS A 477 6.56 -20.86 3.64
N ILE A 478 7.86 -21.03 3.34
CA ILE A 478 8.97 -20.47 4.10
C ILE A 478 8.92 -18.94 4.06
N SER A 479 8.76 -18.33 2.87
CA SER A 479 8.65 -16.87 2.75
C SER A 479 7.34 -16.28 3.31
N LEU A 480 6.23 -17.02 3.31
CA LEU A 480 4.98 -16.58 3.96
C LEU A 480 5.06 -16.63 5.48
N ALA A 481 5.68 -17.67 6.05
CA ALA A 481 5.87 -17.79 7.49
C ALA A 481 6.90 -16.76 8.03
N GLY A 482 8.00 -16.53 7.30
CA GLY A 482 8.98 -15.49 7.63
C GLY A 482 8.44 -14.06 7.62
N ASN A 483 7.31 -13.79 6.95
CA ASN A 483 6.73 -12.46 6.78
C ASN A 483 5.60 -12.09 7.76
N ARG A 484 5.26 -12.91 8.76
CA ARG A 484 4.11 -12.65 9.67
C ARG A 484 4.41 -12.62 11.17
N THR A 485 5.68 -12.48 11.56
CA THR A 485 6.10 -12.25 12.96
C THR A 485 7.38 -11.41 13.05
N ARG A 486 7.33 -10.32 13.85
CA ARG A 486 8.28 -9.19 13.95
C ARG A 486 8.49 -8.40 12.64
N ARG A 487 8.50 -7.05 12.59
CA ARG A 487 8.50 -5.96 13.61
C ARG A 487 9.60 -6.07 14.68
N GLN A 488 10.63 -5.22 14.55
CA GLN A 488 11.97 -5.27 15.18
C GLN A 488 12.87 -6.31 14.47
N ARG A 489 13.90 -5.89 13.70
CA ARG A 489 15.23 -5.38 14.13
C ARG A 489 16.04 -6.48 14.84
N PHE A 490 17.28 -6.84 14.44
CA PHE A 490 18.23 -6.21 13.49
C PHE A 490 19.22 -7.23 12.86
N THR A 491 19.99 -6.75 11.87
CA THR A 491 21.34 -7.19 11.39
C THR A 491 21.57 -8.49 10.58
N ARG A 492 22.61 -8.39 9.73
CA ARG A 492 23.24 -9.29 8.71
C ARG A 492 24.26 -10.27 9.39
N PRO A 493 25.12 -11.11 8.72
CA PRO A 493 25.53 -11.16 7.28
C PRO A 493 25.71 -12.53 6.57
N ASP A 494 25.95 -12.45 5.24
CA ASP A 494 26.83 -13.19 4.26
C ASP A 494 27.09 -14.72 4.42
N THR A 495 27.33 -15.59 3.40
CA THR A 495 27.89 -15.54 2.01
C THR A 495 27.18 -16.58 1.08
N LEU A 496 26.89 -16.36 -0.22
CA LEU A 496 27.72 -16.42 -1.46
C LEU A 496 28.01 -17.86 -2.03
N ILE A 497 27.62 -18.10 -3.31
CA ILE A 497 28.16 -19.03 -4.38
C ILE A 497 27.04 -19.69 -5.24
N ASP A 498 27.29 -19.84 -6.55
CA ASP A 498 26.37 -20.26 -7.64
C ASP A 498 26.26 -21.77 -7.91
N ILE A 499 25.33 -22.18 -8.80
CA ILE A 499 25.62 -22.81 -10.13
C ILE A 499 24.33 -22.99 -10.98
N ASP A 500 24.49 -22.96 -12.32
CA ASP A 500 23.44 -22.98 -13.38
C ASP A 500 23.17 -24.40 -13.94
N ILE A 501 22.13 -24.56 -14.80
CA ILE A 501 21.98 -25.49 -15.97
C ILE A 501 20.49 -25.56 -16.44
N ARG A 502 20.27 -25.79 -17.75
CA ARG A 502 19.10 -25.32 -18.56
C ARG A 502 18.31 -26.42 -19.31
N MET A 503 17.40 -25.95 -20.19
CA MET A 503 16.69 -26.58 -21.34
C MET A 503 15.36 -27.28 -21.01
N ASN A 504 14.20 -27.03 -21.67
CA ASN A 504 13.77 -26.92 -23.10
C ASN A 504 13.40 -28.29 -23.75
N ASP A 505 12.39 -28.42 -24.64
CA ASP A 505 11.67 -27.41 -25.45
C ASP A 505 10.16 -27.76 -25.75
N LYS A 506 9.54 -27.11 -26.76
CA LYS A 506 8.10 -27.09 -27.17
C LYS A 506 7.66 -28.14 -28.25
N VAL A 507 6.40 -28.61 -28.37
CA VAL A 507 5.11 -28.02 -28.94
C VAL A 507 5.24 -27.62 -30.43
N PRO A 508 4.22 -27.65 -31.35
CA PRO A 508 2.77 -28.01 -31.29
C PRO A 508 2.45 -29.35 -32.06
N VAL A 509 1.37 -29.69 -32.81
CA VAL A 509 0.14 -29.04 -33.40
C VAL A 509 -0.98 -30.09 -33.65
N SER A 510 -2.19 -29.66 -34.10
CA SER A 510 -3.17 -30.48 -34.84
C SER A 510 -3.47 -29.87 -36.23
N PHE A 511 -3.85 -30.70 -37.22
CA PHE A 511 -3.90 -30.35 -38.65
C PHE A 511 -5.08 -29.45 -39.10
N TYR A 512 -4.83 -28.63 -40.14
CA TYR A 512 -5.53 -28.72 -41.44
C TYR A 512 -4.58 -28.31 -42.60
N SER A 513 -4.95 -28.57 -43.85
CA SER A 513 -4.10 -28.54 -45.07
C SER A 513 -3.92 -27.13 -45.68
N ALA A 514 -2.93 -26.78 -46.52
CA ALA A 514 -2.33 -27.50 -47.66
C ALA A 514 -1.06 -26.79 -48.22
N GLY A 515 -0.30 -27.44 -49.13
CA GLY A 515 0.57 -26.77 -50.12
C GLY A 515 2.11 -26.89 -49.96
N THR A 516 2.71 -27.72 -50.84
CA THR A 516 3.94 -27.50 -51.66
C THR A 516 5.09 -26.57 -51.19
N GLU A 517 6.40 -26.85 -51.36
CA GLU A 517 7.16 -28.04 -51.84
C GLU A 517 8.70 -27.82 -51.64
N LEU A 518 9.55 -28.82 -51.98
CA LEU A 518 11.03 -28.81 -52.19
C LEU A 518 12.05 -28.86 -51.01
N TRP A 519 12.64 -30.06 -50.85
CA TRP A 519 14.09 -30.40 -50.83
C TRP A 519 15.10 -29.92 -49.74
N LYS A 520 15.40 -30.86 -48.80
CA LYS A 520 16.71 -31.44 -48.33
C LYS A 520 18.07 -30.90 -48.88
N PRO A 521 19.23 -31.17 -48.19
CA PRO A 521 19.50 -31.36 -46.73
C PRO A 521 20.90 -30.84 -46.22
N SER A 522 21.22 -31.14 -44.94
CA SER A 522 22.55 -31.53 -44.36
C SER A 522 23.37 -30.60 -43.43
N SER A 523 24.08 -31.28 -42.49
CA SER A 523 25.21 -30.89 -41.60
C SER A 523 25.14 -29.69 -40.64
N ASP A 524 25.04 -30.03 -39.35
CA ASP A 524 25.95 -29.63 -38.25
C ASP A 524 26.18 -28.14 -37.89
N CYS A 525 25.39 -27.65 -36.94
CA CYS A 525 25.86 -26.78 -35.84
C CYS A 525 24.92 -26.91 -34.61
N TRP A 526 25.48 -27.12 -33.41
CA TRP A 526 24.70 -27.22 -32.17
C TRP A 526 24.40 -25.82 -31.62
N VAL A 527 23.12 -25.53 -31.33
CA VAL A 527 22.67 -24.26 -30.73
C VAL A 527 21.76 -24.56 -29.53
N ASN A 528 22.05 -23.95 -28.39
CA ASN A 528 21.27 -24.10 -27.17
C ASN A 528 19.89 -23.42 -27.30
N GLY A 529 18.82 -24.22 -27.34
CA GLY A 529 17.46 -23.73 -27.17
C GLY A 529 17.22 -23.33 -25.71
N ASP A 530 16.92 -22.05 -25.48
CA ASP A 530 16.52 -21.55 -24.16
C ASP A 530 15.49 -20.42 -24.36
N ALA A 531 14.32 -20.83 -24.86
CA ALA A 531 13.18 -19.98 -25.16
C ALA A 531 11.86 -20.69 -24.82
N VAL A 532 10.77 -19.92 -24.84
CA VAL A 532 9.38 -20.43 -24.96
C VAL A 532 8.88 -21.50 -23.97
N PHE A 533 8.83 -21.19 -22.67
CA PHE A 533 7.69 -21.67 -21.83
C PHE A 533 7.09 -20.64 -20.84
N VAL A 534 7.13 -19.36 -21.21
CA VAL A 534 6.29 -18.32 -20.59
C VAL A 534 5.16 -17.94 -21.55
N SER A 535 3.98 -18.53 -21.36
CA SER A 535 2.70 -18.12 -21.97
C SER A 535 1.53 -18.93 -21.37
N LEU A 536 0.29 -18.46 -21.54
CA LEU A 536 -1.00 -19.06 -21.09
C LEU A 536 -1.50 -18.80 -19.66
N LEU A 537 -1.01 -17.75 -18.98
CA LEU A 537 -1.80 -17.08 -17.90
C LEU A 537 -1.66 -15.54 -17.88
N TRP A 538 -1.07 -14.95 -18.93
CA TRP A 538 -1.00 -13.51 -19.14
C TRP A 538 -1.34 -13.22 -20.61
N PHE A 539 -2.57 -12.78 -20.85
CA PHE A 539 -3.04 -12.20 -22.12
C PHE A 539 -3.63 -10.79 -21.87
N PHE A 540 -2.85 -10.00 -21.13
CA PHE A 540 -2.87 -8.54 -21.22
C PHE A 540 -1.50 -8.12 -21.78
N PRO A 541 -1.41 -7.08 -22.61
CA PRO A 541 -0.12 -6.55 -23.05
C PRO A 541 0.66 -6.06 -21.83
N ALA A 542 1.78 -6.71 -21.53
CA ALA A 542 2.66 -6.29 -20.47
C ALA A 542 3.39 -5.00 -20.90
N LEU A 543 3.11 -3.89 -20.22
CA LEU A 543 3.76 -2.60 -20.50
C LEU A 543 5.28 -2.69 -20.44
N SER A 544 5.94 -1.80 -21.19
CA SER A 544 7.36 -1.56 -20.98
C SER A 544 7.59 -1.06 -19.55
N TYR A 545 8.46 -1.75 -18.84
CA TYR A 545 9.03 -1.33 -17.55
C TYR A 545 10.53 -1.02 -17.67
N GLY A 546 11.11 -1.25 -18.86
CA GLY A 546 12.49 -0.91 -19.16
C GLY A 546 12.64 0.59 -19.40
N LEU A 547 13.87 1.08 -19.28
CA LEU A 547 14.22 2.46 -19.60
C LEU A 547 14.57 2.53 -21.09
N GLY A 548 13.58 2.86 -21.93
CA GLY A 548 13.75 3.01 -23.38
C GLY A 548 14.63 4.20 -23.78
N ARG A 549 14.84 5.17 -22.87
CA ARG A 549 15.57 6.42 -23.09
C ARG A 549 16.60 6.67 -21.98
N LYS A 550 17.51 7.60 -22.25
CA LYS A 550 18.37 8.25 -21.25
C LYS A 550 17.62 9.40 -20.60
N GLY A 551 17.94 9.73 -19.35
CA GLY A 551 17.44 10.96 -18.72
C GLY A 551 18.16 12.20 -19.24
N GLN A 552 17.66 13.38 -18.87
CA GLN A 552 18.16 14.66 -19.40
C GLN A 552 19.58 15.02 -18.93
N ILE A 553 20.11 14.42 -17.86
CA ILE A 553 21.52 14.62 -17.45
C ILE A 553 22.43 13.52 -17.99
N ASN A 554 22.07 12.24 -17.78
CA ASN A 554 22.86 11.07 -18.18
C ASN A 554 24.35 11.18 -17.76
N VAL A 555 24.64 11.29 -16.46
CA VAL A 555 26.02 11.28 -15.95
C VAL A 555 26.70 9.93 -16.26
N PRO A 556 27.98 9.89 -16.68
CA PRO A 556 28.73 8.65 -16.86
C PRO A 556 28.80 7.80 -15.58
N GLY A 557 28.75 6.46 -15.74
CA GLY A 557 28.78 5.50 -14.63
C GLY A 557 27.73 4.39 -14.74
N ILE A 558 26.68 4.61 -15.54
CA ILE A 558 25.65 3.60 -15.80
C ILE A 558 26.19 2.41 -16.61
N THR A 559 25.78 1.21 -16.19
CA THR A 559 26.17 -0.10 -16.74
C THR A 559 24.92 -0.93 -17.03
N ALA A 560 25.07 -2.02 -17.80
CA ALA A 560 23.98 -2.99 -18.00
C ALA A 560 23.43 -3.55 -16.67
N ALA A 561 24.30 -3.75 -15.68
CA ALA A 561 23.91 -4.22 -14.34
C ALA A 561 23.15 -3.15 -13.55
N SER A 562 23.55 -1.88 -13.60
CA SER A 562 22.82 -0.81 -12.89
C SER A 562 21.50 -0.47 -13.57
N LYS A 563 21.43 -0.48 -14.91
CA LYS A 563 20.17 -0.39 -15.67
C LYS A 563 19.20 -1.51 -15.30
N LYS A 564 19.61 -2.77 -15.42
CA LYS A 564 18.75 -3.92 -15.06
C LYS A 564 18.25 -3.84 -13.61
N ALA A 565 19.13 -3.48 -12.67
CA ALA A 565 18.76 -3.35 -11.26
C ALA A 565 17.69 -2.26 -11.02
N VAL A 566 17.80 -1.09 -11.66
CA VAL A 566 16.77 -0.05 -11.49
C VAL A 566 15.45 -0.43 -12.16
N GLU A 567 15.48 -1.06 -13.34
CA GLU A 567 14.28 -1.57 -14.04
C GLU A 567 13.52 -2.61 -13.20
N GLU A 568 14.23 -3.57 -12.61
CA GLU A 568 13.65 -4.57 -11.70
C GLU A 568 13.04 -3.91 -10.46
N LEU A 569 13.75 -2.96 -9.82
CA LEU A 569 13.28 -2.31 -8.59
C LEU A 569 12.06 -1.40 -8.84
N LEU A 570 12.03 -0.67 -9.96
CA LEU A 570 10.86 0.13 -10.39
C LEU A 570 9.64 -0.77 -10.68
N LEU A 571 9.84 -1.91 -11.35
CA LEU A 571 8.77 -2.88 -11.60
C LEU A 571 8.22 -3.49 -10.31
N ILE A 572 9.07 -3.67 -9.29
CA ILE A 572 8.65 -4.16 -7.97
C ILE A 572 7.88 -3.07 -7.21
N ASP A 573 8.33 -1.81 -7.24
CA ASP A 573 7.62 -0.67 -6.64
C ASP A 573 6.21 -0.51 -7.23
N ALA A 574 6.12 -0.36 -8.56
CA ALA A 574 4.85 -0.22 -9.29
C ALA A 574 3.86 -1.39 -9.08
N LYS A 575 4.35 -2.59 -8.75
CA LYS A 575 3.50 -3.79 -8.49
C LYS A 575 3.16 -4.03 -7.01
N LYS A 576 3.86 -3.39 -6.07
CA LYS A 576 3.68 -3.67 -4.63
C LYS A 576 3.21 -2.47 -3.83
N HIS A 577 3.55 -1.26 -4.23
CA HIS A 577 3.34 -0.07 -3.41
C HIS A 577 2.24 0.83 -3.96
N HIS A 578 1.54 1.48 -3.04
CA HIS A 578 0.66 2.59 -3.37
C HIS A 578 1.51 3.83 -3.69
N CYS A 579 0.99 4.77 -4.47
CA CYS A 579 1.63 6.09 -4.67
C CYS A 579 1.63 7.00 -3.41
N TYR A 580 1.25 6.47 -2.24
CA TYR A 580 1.26 7.16 -0.94
C TYR A 580 1.87 6.24 0.13
N PHE A 581 2.69 6.78 1.04
CA PHE A 581 3.23 6.03 2.19
C PHE A 581 2.39 6.15 3.47
N ARG A 582 1.41 7.06 3.53
CA ARG A 582 0.46 7.15 4.64
C ARG A 582 -0.95 7.58 4.21
N SER A 583 -1.95 7.33 5.05
CA SER A 583 -3.35 7.68 4.80
C SER A 583 -3.59 9.19 4.60
N ALA A 584 -2.76 10.03 5.21
CA ALA A 584 -2.76 11.48 5.02
C ALA A 584 -2.22 11.96 3.65
N GLY A 585 -2.12 11.08 2.64
CA GLY A 585 -1.83 11.45 1.25
C GLY A 585 -0.41 11.94 0.96
N PHE A 586 0.59 11.53 1.74
CA PHE A 586 2.00 11.84 1.45
C PHE A 586 2.59 10.76 0.55
N HIS A 587 3.36 11.19 -0.46
CA HIS A 587 3.64 10.45 -1.69
C HIS A 587 4.81 9.48 -1.62
N ASN A 588 4.71 8.36 -2.34
CA ASN A 588 5.83 7.45 -2.55
C ASN A 588 6.91 8.15 -3.40
N HIS A 589 8.15 8.14 -2.89
CA HIS A 589 9.33 8.77 -3.50
C HIS A 589 10.31 7.77 -4.14
N LEU A 590 10.08 6.47 -3.95
CA LEU A 590 11.01 5.40 -4.33
C LEU A 590 11.37 5.42 -5.82
N SER A 591 10.36 5.53 -6.69
CA SER A 591 10.56 5.71 -8.14
C SER A 591 11.42 6.93 -8.49
N HIS A 592 11.19 8.06 -7.81
CA HIS A 592 11.87 9.34 -8.08
C HIS A 592 13.33 9.29 -7.63
N HIS A 593 13.57 8.77 -6.42
CA HIS A 593 14.90 8.62 -5.84
C HIS A 593 15.76 7.68 -6.71
N LEU A 594 15.20 6.53 -7.10
CA LEU A 594 15.87 5.58 -8.00
C LEU A 594 16.25 6.19 -9.35
N LEU A 595 15.33 6.90 -10.01
CA LEU A 595 15.62 7.48 -11.34
C LEU A 595 16.47 8.75 -11.30
N ALA A 596 16.35 9.60 -10.27
CA ALA A 596 17.29 10.69 -10.06
C ALA A 596 18.71 10.16 -9.82
N ALA A 597 18.88 9.15 -8.97
CA ALA A 597 20.18 8.54 -8.72
C ALA A 597 20.74 7.85 -9.98
N TYR A 598 19.89 7.23 -10.80
CA TYR A 598 20.30 6.63 -12.07
C TYR A 598 20.80 7.66 -13.07
N ASP A 599 20.14 8.81 -13.18
CA ASP A 599 20.61 9.89 -14.07
C ASP A 599 21.92 10.53 -13.59
N LEU A 600 22.21 10.43 -12.29
CA LEU A 600 23.47 10.83 -11.65
C LEU A 600 24.50 9.69 -11.57
N GLY A 601 24.35 8.62 -12.35
CA GLY A 601 25.38 7.59 -12.54
C GLY A 601 25.43 6.49 -11.47
N ALA A 602 24.43 6.37 -10.60
CA ALA A 602 24.47 5.43 -9.47
C ALA A 602 24.57 3.94 -9.86
N THR A 603 25.18 3.16 -8.96
CA THR A 603 25.45 1.73 -9.16
C THR A 603 24.28 0.84 -8.72
N ALA A 604 24.24 -0.40 -9.24
CA ALA A 604 23.25 -1.41 -8.86
C ALA A 604 23.15 -1.66 -7.34
N SER A 605 24.30 -1.62 -6.64
CA SER A 605 24.35 -1.76 -5.18
C SER A 605 23.71 -0.56 -4.46
N HIS A 606 23.84 0.65 -5.02
CA HIS A 606 23.25 1.86 -4.45
C HIS A 606 21.73 1.90 -4.60
N PHE A 607 21.19 1.51 -5.77
CA PHE A 607 19.74 1.36 -5.94
C PHE A 607 19.11 0.40 -4.93
N LYS A 608 19.81 -0.70 -4.61
CA LYS A 608 19.36 -1.61 -3.55
C LYS A 608 19.37 -0.96 -2.17
N LYS A 609 20.34 -0.09 -1.84
CA LYS A 609 20.33 0.68 -0.58
C LYS A 609 19.16 1.68 -0.52
N ILE A 610 18.94 2.42 -1.62
CA ILE A 610 17.80 3.35 -1.75
C ILE A 610 16.49 2.58 -1.53
N TYR A 611 16.28 1.48 -2.25
CA TYR A 611 15.10 0.63 -2.10
C TYR A 611 14.96 0.06 -0.69
N ASP A 612 16.05 -0.50 -0.12
CA ASP A 612 16.06 -1.04 1.25
C ASP A 612 15.67 0.03 2.29
N VAL A 613 15.87 1.33 2.03
CA VAL A 613 15.45 2.46 2.90
C VAL A 613 14.01 2.91 2.60
N GLU A 614 13.76 3.39 1.38
CA GLU A 614 12.51 4.01 0.94
C GLU A 614 11.31 3.05 1.01
N ALA A 615 11.51 1.76 0.70
CA ALA A 615 10.43 0.77 0.73
C ALA A 615 9.86 0.53 2.14
N LYS A 616 10.61 0.87 3.21
CA LYS A 616 10.21 0.58 4.61
C LYS A 616 8.92 1.30 5.05
N ILE A 617 8.60 2.43 4.43
CA ILE A 617 7.44 3.27 4.82
C ILE A 617 6.23 3.10 3.89
N GLN A 618 6.40 2.47 2.73
CA GLN A 618 5.36 2.46 1.68
C GLN A 618 4.14 1.61 2.07
N ARG A 619 2.95 2.03 1.63
CA ARG A 619 1.71 1.25 1.78
C ARG A 619 1.65 0.16 0.71
N PRO A 620 1.02 -1.00 0.96
CA PRO A 620 0.68 -1.94 -0.10
C PRO A 620 -0.23 -1.29 -1.16
N ILE A 621 -0.09 -1.68 -2.42
CA ILE A 621 -0.85 -1.13 -3.56
C ILE A 621 -2.37 -1.30 -3.41
N VAL A 622 -2.80 -2.40 -2.81
CA VAL A 622 -4.16 -2.64 -2.31
C VAL A 622 -4.15 -2.32 -0.81
N LEU A 623 -4.99 -1.37 -0.38
CA LEU A 623 -4.96 -0.84 0.99
C LEU A 623 -5.67 -1.76 2.00
N GLU A 624 -6.85 -2.26 1.63
CA GLU A 624 -7.65 -3.21 2.40
C GLU A 624 -8.11 -4.37 1.50
N GLU A 625 -8.43 -5.55 2.06
CA GLU A 625 -8.80 -6.74 1.27
C GLU A 625 -10.07 -6.53 0.42
N ARG A 626 -11.02 -5.70 0.89
CA ARG A 626 -12.18 -5.28 0.09
C ARG A 626 -11.82 -4.46 -1.15
N ASP A 627 -10.68 -3.76 -1.15
CA ASP A 627 -10.30 -2.87 -2.25
C ASP A 627 -9.85 -3.66 -3.48
N SER A 628 -9.43 -4.93 -3.33
CA SER A 628 -9.13 -5.80 -4.49
C SER A 628 -10.37 -6.22 -5.30
N THR A 629 -11.58 -5.89 -4.86
CA THR A 629 -12.81 -6.08 -5.67
C THR A 629 -13.19 -4.83 -6.46
N ILE A 630 -12.48 -3.70 -6.32
CA ILE A 630 -12.72 -2.49 -7.12
C ILE A 630 -12.26 -2.75 -8.55
N SER A 631 -13.14 -2.53 -9.53
CA SER A 631 -12.87 -2.74 -10.95
C SER A 631 -13.18 -1.47 -11.75
N VAL A 632 -12.17 -0.95 -12.45
CA VAL A 632 -12.21 0.29 -13.22
C VAL A 632 -12.15 -0.02 -14.72
N ASN A 633 -13.06 0.58 -15.50
CA ASN A 633 -13.19 0.44 -16.95
C ASN A 633 -13.75 1.73 -17.57
N ASP A 634 -13.80 1.81 -18.92
CA ASP A 634 -14.19 3.02 -19.65
C ASP A 634 -15.61 3.53 -19.28
N GLY A 635 -16.52 2.65 -18.86
CA GLY A 635 -17.88 3.00 -18.46
C GLY A 635 -18.03 3.48 -17.01
N ASN A 636 -17.01 3.33 -16.14
CA ASN A 636 -17.10 3.69 -14.73
C ASN A 636 -15.90 4.46 -14.16
N TRP A 637 -14.80 4.65 -14.89
CA TRP A 637 -13.55 5.19 -14.33
C TRP A 637 -13.67 6.60 -13.73
N ILE A 638 -14.61 7.42 -14.20
CA ILE A 638 -14.90 8.75 -13.63
C ILE A 638 -15.50 8.64 -12.21
N GLN A 639 -16.24 7.57 -11.91
CA GLN A 639 -16.99 7.38 -10.65
C GLN A 639 -16.07 7.17 -9.44
N TYR A 640 -14.80 6.79 -9.66
CA TYR A 640 -13.82 6.53 -8.61
C TYR A 640 -12.82 7.69 -8.40
N LEU A 641 -13.00 8.83 -9.08
CA LEU A 641 -12.02 9.91 -9.07
C LEU A 641 -11.83 10.51 -7.67
N GLY A 642 -10.59 10.57 -7.19
CA GLY A 642 -10.24 10.98 -5.82
C GLY A 642 -10.29 9.85 -4.78
N ASN A 643 -10.72 8.62 -5.14
CA ASN A 643 -10.75 7.49 -4.20
C ASN A 643 -9.38 6.78 -4.14
N GLN A 644 -8.67 6.93 -3.02
CA GLN A 644 -7.35 6.28 -2.84
C GLN A 644 -7.41 4.76 -3.01
N SER A 645 -8.43 4.09 -2.48
CA SER A 645 -8.59 2.63 -2.58
C SER A 645 -8.70 2.12 -4.02
N ALA A 646 -9.08 2.97 -4.97
CA ALA A 646 -9.13 2.61 -6.39
C ALA A 646 -7.75 2.61 -7.08
N TYR A 647 -6.64 2.99 -6.42
CA TYR A 647 -5.32 3.13 -7.06
C TYR A 647 -4.85 1.87 -7.81
N ALA A 648 -5.00 0.67 -7.22
CA ALA A 648 -4.64 -0.59 -7.88
C ALA A 648 -5.49 -0.87 -9.14
N ALA A 649 -6.78 -0.52 -9.09
CA ALA A 649 -7.71 -0.68 -10.20
C ALA A 649 -7.44 0.34 -11.31
N TYR A 650 -7.15 1.60 -10.95
CA TYR A 650 -6.70 2.62 -11.89
C TYR A 650 -5.36 2.27 -12.54
N PHE A 651 -4.38 1.76 -11.79
CA PHE A 651 -3.12 1.31 -12.37
C PHE A 651 -3.33 0.18 -13.39
N SER A 652 -4.24 -0.75 -13.10
CA SER A 652 -4.63 -1.81 -14.04
C SER A 652 -5.29 -1.23 -15.31
N PHE A 653 -6.26 -0.33 -15.14
CA PHE A 653 -6.96 0.36 -16.23
C PHE A 653 -6.00 1.18 -17.11
N PHE A 654 -5.20 2.08 -16.52
CA PHE A 654 -4.25 2.89 -17.27
C PHE A 654 -3.09 2.05 -17.84
N SER A 655 -2.76 0.89 -17.27
CA SER A 655 -1.83 -0.04 -17.91
C SER A 655 -2.37 -0.56 -19.23
N GLU A 656 -3.65 -0.95 -19.28
CA GLU A 656 -4.33 -1.32 -20.52
C GLU A 656 -4.39 -0.15 -21.52
N LYS A 657 -4.74 1.06 -21.05
CA LYS A 657 -4.91 2.21 -21.95
C LYS A 657 -3.59 2.74 -22.51
N VAL A 658 -2.51 2.80 -21.72
CA VAL A 658 -1.18 3.14 -22.22
C VAL A 658 -0.67 2.06 -23.17
N ALA A 659 -0.96 0.77 -22.92
CA ALA A 659 -0.56 -0.32 -23.82
C ALA A 659 -1.31 -0.29 -25.16
N ALA A 660 -2.57 0.13 -25.17
CA ALA A 660 -3.41 0.18 -26.37
C ALA A 660 -3.24 1.47 -27.19
N LEU A 661 -2.87 2.59 -26.56
CA LEU A 661 -2.84 3.91 -27.20
C LEU A 661 -1.42 4.52 -27.32
N GLY A 662 -0.45 3.99 -26.57
CA GLY A 662 0.82 4.66 -26.30
C GLY A 662 0.70 5.76 -25.23
N PRO A 663 1.82 6.17 -24.59
CA PRO A 663 1.79 7.14 -23.49
C PRO A 663 1.33 8.54 -23.91
N SER A 664 1.65 8.99 -25.13
CA SER A 664 1.22 10.29 -25.68
C SER A 664 -0.30 10.39 -25.81
N SER A 665 -0.90 9.54 -26.66
CA SER A 665 -2.34 9.46 -26.88
C SER A 665 -3.15 9.20 -25.61
N ALA A 666 -2.58 8.47 -24.64
CA ALA A 666 -3.19 8.26 -23.33
C ALA A 666 -3.22 9.56 -22.48
N LEU A 667 -2.17 10.39 -22.50
CA LEU A 667 -2.15 11.69 -21.84
C LEU A 667 -3.11 12.67 -22.51
N GLU A 668 -3.09 12.76 -23.85
CA GLU A 668 -4.03 13.58 -24.60
C GLU A 668 -5.48 13.20 -24.24
N LYS A 669 -5.84 11.90 -24.30
CA LYS A 669 -7.20 11.43 -24.01
C LYS A 669 -7.63 11.54 -22.53
N PHE A 670 -6.75 11.25 -21.57
CA PHE A 670 -7.14 11.10 -20.16
C PHE A 670 -6.69 12.25 -19.25
N VAL A 671 -5.95 13.24 -19.76
CA VAL A 671 -5.55 14.45 -19.01
C VAL A 671 -5.90 15.73 -19.76
N PHE A 672 -5.64 15.83 -21.06
CA PHE A 672 -5.78 17.09 -21.82
C PHE A 672 -7.07 17.24 -22.63
N ASP A 673 -7.82 16.17 -22.87
CA ASP A 673 -9.12 16.25 -23.54
C ASP A 673 -10.12 17.10 -22.72
N LYS A 674 -10.96 17.87 -23.42
CA LYS A 674 -11.93 18.76 -22.78
C LYS A 674 -12.95 18.00 -21.92
N SER A 675 -13.41 16.83 -22.37
CA SER A 675 -14.46 16.05 -21.69
C SER A 675 -14.05 15.50 -20.32
N VAL A 676 -12.74 15.26 -20.12
CA VAL A 676 -12.18 14.82 -18.83
C VAL A 676 -11.77 15.98 -17.91
N ASN A 677 -11.98 17.22 -18.35
CA ASN A 677 -11.80 18.42 -17.54
C ASN A 677 -13.14 19.12 -17.23
N ASP A 678 -14.15 18.99 -18.10
CA ASP A 678 -15.52 19.44 -17.83
C ASP A 678 -16.18 18.75 -16.61
N HIS A 679 -17.33 19.29 -16.17
CA HIS A 679 -18.23 18.69 -15.16
C HIS A 679 -17.61 18.41 -13.77
N GLY A 680 -16.49 19.07 -13.42
CA GLY A 680 -15.78 18.83 -12.16
C GLY A 680 -14.84 17.60 -12.19
N ASN A 681 -14.59 17.05 -13.37
CA ASN A 681 -13.62 15.96 -13.55
C ASN A 681 -12.19 16.48 -13.32
N GLU A 682 -11.83 17.63 -13.90
CA GLU A 682 -10.60 18.40 -13.60
C GLU A 682 -9.28 17.59 -13.67
N MET A 683 -9.14 16.66 -14.63
CA MET A 683 -7.97 15.77 -14.69
C MET A 683 -6.62 16.50 -14.83
N LEU A 684 -6.57 17.64 -15.53
CA LEU A 684 -5.36 18.47 -15.62
C LEU A 684 -5.01 19.13 -14.28
N VAL A 685 -6.00 19.63 -13.52
CA VAL A 685 -5.78 20.15 -12.16
C VAL A 685 -5.35 19.03 -11.22
N ARG A 686 -5.92 17.83 -11.33
CA ARG A 686 -5.49 16.65 -10.56
C ARG A 686 -4.04 16.28 -10.86
N MET A 687 -3.55 16.46 -12.09
CA MET A 687 -2.16 16.19 -12.43
C MET A 687 -1.20 17.19 -11.76
N MET A 688 -1.63 18.45 -11.59
CA MET A 688 -0.89 19.49 -10.87
C MET A 688 -1.02 19.41 -9.33
N SER A 689 -1.95 18.60 -8.84
CA SER A 689 -2.30 18.51 -7.41
C SER A 689 -1.26 17.77 -6.57
N GLY A 690 -1.41 17.84 -5.24
CA GLY A 690 -0.57 17.09 -4.30
C GLY A 690 0.92 17.49 -4.36
N ALA A 691 1.20 18.79 -4.44
CA ALA A 691 2.56 19.33 -4.65
C ALA A 691 3.26 18.73 -5.89
N LEU A 692 2.55 18.68 -7.03
CA LEU A 692 3.10 18.32 -8.34
C LEU A 692 3.63 16.88 -8.46
N HIS A 693 3.28 15.98 -7.54
CA HIS A 693 3.72 14.58 -7.58
C HIS A 693 3.22 13.78 -8.81
N PRO A 694 1.98 13.94 -9.32
CA PRO A 694 1.55 13.20 -10.49
C PRO A 694 2.31 13.62 -11.76
N ILE A 695 2.50 14.93 -11.99
CA ILE A 695 3.36 15.43 -13.09
C ILE A 695 4.83 14.96 -12.92
N ILE A 696 5.36 14.87 -11.71
CA ILE A 696 6.70 14.27 -11.47
C ILE A 696 6.73 12.78 -11.84
N GLN A 697 5.75 11.97 -11.40
CA GLN A 697 5.69 10.53 -11.67
C GLN A 697 5.52 10.22 -13.17
N ILE A 698 4.62 10.94 -13.85
CA ILE A 698 4.44 10.83 -15.31
C ILE A 698 5.70 11.33 -16.03
N GLY A 699 6.28 12.44 -15.58
CA GLY A 699 7.48 13.04 -16.15
C GLY A 699 8.67 12.09 -16.19
N TYR A 700 8.93 11.37 -15.09
CA TYR A 700 9.92 10.28 -15.05
C TYR A 700 9.62 9.17 -16.06
N GLY A 701 8.34 8.80 -16.23
CA GLY A 701 7.92 7.81 -17.23
C GLY A 701 8.20 8.26 -18.67
N LEU A 702 7.84 9.50 -19.02
CA LEU A 702 8.05 10.08 -20.35
C LEU A 702 9.53 10.30 -20.68
N GLU A 703 10.29 10.76 -19.69
CA GLU A 703 11.72 11.04 -19.81
C GLU A 703 12.51 9.77 -20.11
N PHE A 704 12.37 8.73 -19.27
CA PHE A 704 13.11 7.48 -19.42
C PHE A 704 12.46 6.48 -20.38
N GLY A 705 11.29 6.79 -20.95
CA GLY A 705 10.55 5.88 -21.83
C GLY A 705 10.08 4.61 -21.11
N ASN A 706 9.48 4.80 -19.92
CA ASN A 706 8.97 3.75 -19.05
C ASN A 706 7.44 3.89 -18.91
N ASP A 707 6.72 3.16 -19.76
CA ASP A 707 5.25 3.22 -19.85
C ASP A 707 4.57 2.79 -18.54
N THR A 708 5.17 1.86 -17.79
CA THR A 708 4.68 1.41 -16.48
C THR A 708 4.61 2.59 -15.50
N LEU A 709 5.61 3.48 -15.51
CA LEU A 709 5.58 4.69 -14.68
C LEU A 709 4.53 5.69 -15.17
N VAL A 710 4.35 5.87 -16.48
CA VAL A 710 3.24 6.69 -17.03
C VAL A 710 1.88 6.18 -16.54
N ALA A 711 1.65 4.86 -16.57
CA ALA A 711 0.42 4.25 -16.06
C ALA A 711 0.23 4.45 -14.53
N THR A 712 1.29 4.31 -13.72
CA THR A 712 1.20 4.63 -12.27
C THR A 712 0.94 6.12 -12.02
N GLY A 713 1.49 7.01 -12.86
CA GLY A 713 1.29 8.45 -12.78
C GLY A 713 -0.13 8.88 -13.16
N LEU A 714 -0.71 8.30 -14.22
CA LEU A 714 -2.12 8.47 -14.56
C LEU A 714 -3.05 7.96 -13.45
N ALA A 715 -2.72 6.81 -12.85
CA ALA A 715 -3.45 6.30 -11.69
C ALA A 715 -3.32 7.20 -10.46
N GLN A 716 -2.14 7.80 -10.25
CA GLN A 716 -1.90 8.78 -9.19
C GLN A 716 -2.72 10.06 -9.44
N THR A 717 -2.76 10.58 -10.67
CA THR A 717 -3.64 11.69 -11.07
C THR A 717 -5.11 11.39 -10.76
N ALA A 718 -5.62 10.23 -11.19
CA ALA A 718 -7.03 9.89 -11.00
C ALA A 718 -7.48 9.82 -9.53
N ILE A 719 -6.60 9.39 -8.61
CA ILE A 719 -6.91 9.36 -7.17
C ILE A 719 -6.62 10.68 -6.42
N HIS A 720 -6.05 11.70 -7.08
CA HIS A 720 -5.91 13.02 -6.46
C HIS A 720 -7.24 13.77 -6.51
N SER A 721 -7.51 14.59 -5.48
CA SER A 721 -8.52 15.65 -5.56
C SER A 721 -7.93 16.86 -6.31
N PRO A 722 -8.68 17.55 -7.18
CA PRO A 722 -8.21 18.79 -7.79
C PRO A 722 -7.98 19.83 -6.69
N THR A 723 -6.75 20.32 -6.59
CA THR A 723 -6.32 21.23 -5.52
C THR A 723 -6.53 22.67 -5.97
N THR A 724 -7.55 23.32 -5.42
CA THR A 724 -7.91 24.71 -5.72
C THR A 724 -8.13 24.93 -7.25
N PRO A 725 -9.05 24.18 -7.90
CA PRO A 725 -9.32 24.30 -9.34
C PRO A 725 -9.73 25.72 -9.76
N GLU A 726 -10.23 26.53 -8.82
CA GLU A 726 -10.69 27.89 -9.05
C GLU A 726 -9.60 28.83 -9.61
N VAL A 727 -8.31 28.57 -9.36
CA VAL A 727 -7.20 29.42 -9.86
C VAL A 727 -6.66 29.01 -11.24
N TYR A 728 -7.19 27.93 -11.81
CA TYR A 728 -6.76 27.42 -13.11
C TYR A 728 -7.64 27.99 -14.23
N CYS A 729 -7.06 28.20 -15.40
CA CYS A 729 -7.79 28.57 -16.60
C CYS A 729 -7.19 27.82 -17.80
N HIS A 730 -7.97 26.88 -18.33
CA HIS A 730 -7.61 26.09 -19.51
C HIS A 730 -8.30 26.71 -20.74
N ASN A 731 -7.58 26.85 -21.86
CA ASN A 731 -8.19 27.18 -23.14
C ASN A 731 -8.06 25.99 -24.09
N PHE A 732 -9.18 25.34 -24.41
CA PHE A 732 -9.24 24.20 -25.34
C PHE A 732 -9.63 24.60 -26.77
N THR A 733 -9.72 25.90 -27.08
CA THR A 733 -10.00 26.36 -28.46
C THR A 733 -8.71 26.52 -29.26
N THR A 734 -8.84 26.43 -30.59
CA THR A 734 -7.79 26.72 -31.57
C THR A 734 -7.97 28.09 -32.23
N ASP A 735 -8.92 28.92 -31.74
CA ASP A 735 -9.44 30.09 -32.45
C ASP A 735 -8.49 31.31 -32.34
N PRO A 736 -7.85 31.75 -33.44
CA PRO A 736 -6.90 32.86 -33.41
C PRO A 736 -7.55 34.22 -33.12
N SER A 737 -8.89 34.34 -33.19
CA SER A 737 -9.60 35.58 -32.84
C SER A 737 -9.56 35.91 -31.35
N SER A 738 -9.14 34.96 -30.50
CA SER A 738 -8.91 35.17 -29.07
C SER A 738 -7.53 35.75 -28.73
N ASN A 739 -6.61 35.84 -29.69
CA ASN A 739 -5.31 36.48 -29.50
C ASN A 739 -5.46 38.00 -29.39
N PHE A 740 -5.33 38.54 -28.18
CA PHE A 740 -5.12 39.97 -28.00
C PHE A 740 -3.83 40.41 -28.70
N ALA A 741 -3.82 41.60 -29.32
CA ALA A 741 -2.68 42.13 -30.08
C ALA A 741 -1.53 42.64 -29.18
N VAL A 742 -1.33 42.03 -28.01
CA VAL A 742 -0.36 42.42 -26.98
C VAL A 742 0.49 41.19 -26.66
N PRO A 743 1.83 41.23 -26.79
CA PRO A 743 2.68 40.10 -26.43
C PRO A 743 2.51 39.67 -24.98
N GLY A 744 2.48 38.35 -24.74
CA GLY A 744 2.47 37.79 -23.39
C GLY A 744 3.66 38.25 -22.56
N ILE A 745 3.47 38.34 -21.25
CA ILE A 745 4.51 38.78 -20.29
C ILE A 745 5.22 37.59 -19.66
N SER A 746 6.43 37.82 -19.13
CA SER A 746 7.27 36.76 -18.57
C SER A 746 6.79 36.26 -17.20
N VAL A 747 7.16 35.03 -16.81
CA VAL A 747 6.87 34.45 -15.49
C VAL A 747 7.38 35.34 -14.36
N LEU A 748 8.53 35.99 -14.52
CA LEU A 748 9.05 36.96 -13.54
C LEU A 748 8.24 38.26 -13.51
N GLU A 749 7.79 38.78 -14.65
CA GLU A 749 6.87 39.93 -14.66
C GLU A 749 5.51 39.58 -14.02
N ILE A 750 5.02 38.35 -14.20
CA ILE A 750 3.79 37.86 -13.57
C ILE A 750 3.97 37.73 -12.05
N LEU A 751 5.09 37.16 -11.58
CA LEU A 751 5.41 37.13 -10.14
C LEU A 751 5.51 38.53 -9.54
N ARG A 752 6.09 39.49 -10.26
CA ARG A 752 6.09 40.91 -9.86
C ARG A 752 4.66 41.46 -9.71
N LYS A 753 3.75 41.17 -10.64
CA LYS A 753 2.33 41.56 -10.51
C LYS A 753 1.61 40.83 -9.37
N VAL A 754 1.92 39.56 -9.10
CA VAL A 754 1.42 38.84 -7.91
C VAL A 754 1.84 39.55 -6.63
N TYR A 755 3.07 40.07 -6.56
CA TYR A 755 3.58 40.80 -5.40
C TYR A 755 2.96 42.20 -5.22
N ASP A 756 2.54 42.84 -6.30
CA ASP A 756 1.97 44.21 -6.26
C ASP A 756 0.43 44.24 -6.26
N SER A 757 -0.25 43.12 -6.52
CA SER A 757 -1.70 43.02 -6.41
C SER A 757 -2.15 42.95 -4.94
N GLU A 758 -2.97 43.89 -4.49
CA GLU A 758 -3.52 43.88 -3.12
C GLU A 758 -4.55 42.77 -2.90
N ALA A 759 -5.27 42.33 -3.94
CA ALA A 759 -6.16 41.17 -3.82
C ALA A 759 -5.39 39.89 -3.46
N LEU A 760 -4.10 39.80 -3.81
CA LEU A 760 -3.24 38.66 -3.54
C LEU A 760 -2.38 38.83 -2.28
N HIS A 761 -2.70 39.79 -1.41
CA HIS A 761 -2.08 39.92 -0.09
C HIS A 761 -2.29 38.64 0.75
N PRO A 762 -1.28 38.11 1.46
CA PRO A 762 -1.45 36.97 2.37
C PRO A 762 -2.46 37.28 3.49
N VAL A 763 -3.39 36.36 3.76
CA VAL A 763 -4.42 36.57 4.79
C VAL A 763 -3.82 36.34 6.18
N MET A 764 -4.14 37.25 7.11
CA MET A 764 -3.61 37.28 8.48
C MET A 764 -4.35 36.33 9.45
N PRO A 765 -3.74 35.97 10.59
CA PRO A 765 -2.33 36.15 10.98
C PRO A 765 -1.47 34.91 10.66
N TYR A 766 -0.16 35.03 10.80
CA TYR A 766 0.73 33.88 10.86
C TYR A 766 0.46 33.01 12.10
N ASP A 767 0.50 31.69 11.93
CA ASP A 767 0.43 30.70 13.02
C ASP A 767 1.50 29.62 12.74
N PRO A 768 2.44 29.38 13.69
CA PRO A 768 3.56 28.45 13.54
C PRO A 768 3.19 26.96 13.75
N SER A 769 1.91 26.61 13.95
CA SER A 769 1.43 25.21 14.05
C SER A 769 1.33 24.54 12.67
N ASP A 770 2.49 24.47 12.03
CA ASP A 770 2.67 24.51 10.59
C ASP A 770 2.43 23.17 9.86
N ASN A 771 1.18 22.70 9.88
CA ASN A 771 0.65 21.71 8.92
C ASN A 771 -0.88 21.80 8.82
N ALA A 772 -1.58 22.19 9.89
CA ALA A 772 -3.04 22.35 9.89
C ALA A 772 -3.54 23.48 8.96
N LEU A 773 -2.62 24.34 8.49
CA LEU A 773 -2.93 25.61 7.84
C LEU A 773 -2.68 25.62 6.33
N PHE A 774 -1.94 24.67 5.74
CA PHE A 774 -1.67 24.69 4.30
C PHE A 774 -2.97 24.60 3.49
N MET A 775 -3.88 23.69 3.88
CA MET A 775 -5.21 23.59 3.28
C MET A 775 -6.12 24.81 3.58
N THR A 776 -5.85 25.54 4.66
CA THR A 776 -6.58 26.79 4.99
C THR A 776 -6.10 27.94 4.09
N ARG A 777 -4.78 28.10 3.93
CA ARG A 777 -4.15 29.05 2.99
C ARG A 777 -4.64 28.79 1.56
N LEU A 778 -4.69 27.53 1.11
CA LEU A 778 -5.24 27.14 -0.20
C LEU A 778 -6.73 27.50 -0.38
N LYS A 779 -7.56 27.33 0.66
CA LYS A 779 -8.98 27.76 0.62
C LYS A 779 -9.13 29.26 0.54
N GLN A 780 -8.32 30.03 1.26
CA GLN A 780 -8.30 31.49 1.17
C GLN A 780 -7.85 31.95 -0.22
N ILE A 781 -6.95 31.23 -0.89
CA ILE A 781 -6.51 31.54 -2.25
C ILE A 781 -7.60 31.22 -3.30
N ALA A 782 -8.48 30.26 -3.01
CA ALA A 782 -9.64 29.92 -3.82
C ALA A 782 -10.81 30.92 -3.74
N GLU A 783 -10.74 31.94 -2.87
CA GLU A 783 -11.80 32.95 -2.71
C GLU A 783 -12.08 33.69 -4.04
N PRO A 784 -13.35 33.96 -4.42
CA PRO A 784 -13.72 34.27 -5.80
C PRO A 784 -12.94 35.40 -6.47
N ASP A 785 -12.70 36.51 -5.78
CA ASP A 785 -11.96 37.66 -6.32
C ASP A 785 -10.45 37.39 -6.44
N ARG A 786 -9.89 36.61 -5.50
CA ARG A 786 -8.47 36.22 -5.50
C ARG A 786 -8.19 35.19 -6.60
N ALA A 787 -9.10 34.21 -6.75
CA ALA A 787 -9.07 33.25 -7.85
C ALA A 787 -9.28 33.92 -9.22
N LYS A 788 -10.19 34.90 -9.32
CA LYS A 788 -10.36 35.73 -10.52
C LYS A 788 -9.08 36.48 -10.88
N GLU A 789 -8.44 37.12 -9.90
CA GLU A 789 -7.18 37.84 -10.12
C GLU A 789 -6.05 36.90 -10.57
N ILE A 790 -5.92 35.71 -9.98
CA ILE A 790 -4.91 34.73 -10.43
C ILE A 790 -5.19 34.29 -11.87
N ARG A 791 -6.45 34.03 -12.25
CA ARG A 791 -6.80 33.71 -13.65
C ARG A 791 -6.53 34.89 -14.60
N ASN A 792 -6.73 36.14 -14.18
CA ASN A 792 -6.33 37.32 -14.97
C ASN A 792 -4.81 37.29 -15.26
N LEU A 793 -4.00 37.07 -14.21
CA LEU A 793 -2.54 37.02 -14.32
C LEU A 793 -2.05 35.84 -15.18
N VAL A 794 -2.63 34.64 -15.00
CA VAL A 794 -2.32 33.48 -15.86
C VAL A 794 -2.75 33.71 -17.31
N SER A 795 -3.86 34.44 -17.56
CA SER A 795 -4.28 34.78 -18.93
C SER A 795 -3.33 35.77 -19.63
N SER A 796 -2.53 36.54 -18.88
CA SER A 796 -1.48 37.40 -19.44
C SER A 796 -0.19 36.64 -19.82
N PHE A 797 -0.10 35.36 -19.44
CA PHE A 797 0.90 34.43 -19.97
C PHE A 797 0.40 33.86 -21.31
N ASP A 798 0.48 34.70 -22.34
CA ASP A 798 0.27 34.21 -23.70
C ASP A 798 1.45 33.34 -24.18
N ILE A 799 1.13 32.40 -25.06
CA ILE A 799 2.04 31.38 -25.59
C ILE A 799 1.69 31.22 -27.07
N ASP A 800 2.56 31.68 -27.97
CA ASP A 800 2.31 31.54 -29.41
C ASP A 800 2.52 30.09 -29.86
N ILE A 801 1.43 29.33 -29.93
CA ILE A 801 1.42 27.96 -30.43
C ILE A 801 1.94 27.82 -31.89
N LYS A 802 2.08 28.92 -32.64
CA LYS A 802 2.71 28.95 -33.98
C LYS A 802 4.23 29.10 -33.92
N GLY A 803 4.78 29.61 -32.81
CA GLY A 803 6.22 29.65 -32.54
C GLY A 803 6.84 28.26 -32.29
N GLY A 804 5.99 27.24 -32.08
CA GLY A 804 6.37 25.84 -32.00
C GLY A 804 7.35 25.52 -30.85
N GLU A 805 8.19 24.50 -31.05
CA GLU A 805 9.11 24.03 -29.99
C GLU A 805 10.07 25.11 -29.48
N LYS A 806 10.38 26.15 -30.29
CA LYS A 806 11.22 27.27 -29.82
C LYS A 806 10.50 28.12 -28.76
N GLU A 807 9.22 28.42 -28.97
CA GLU A 807 8.41 29.15 -27.99
C GLU A 807 8.22 28.32 -26.72
N PHE A 808 7.84 27.04 -26.88
CA PHE A 808 7.66 26.14 -25.73
C PHE A 808 8.96 25.96 -24.91
N ALA A 809 10.11 25.81 -25.56
CA ALA A 809 11.41 25.72 -24.88
C ALA A 809 11.77 27.02 -24.14
N SER A 810 11.47 28.19 -24.71
CA SER A 810 11.63 29.50 -24.05
C SER A 810 10.79 29.58 -22.77
N LYS A 811 9.54 29.08 -22.80
CA LYS A 811 8.68 29.03 -21.60
C LYS A 811 9.18 28.06 -20.53
N VAL A 812 9.83 26.95 -20.91
CA VAL A 812 10.49 26.05 -19.94
C VAL A 812 11.72 26.70 -19.31
N GLU A 813 12.51 27.47 -20.08
CA GLU A 813 13.58 28.28 -19.50
C GLU A 813 13.03 29.27 -18.46
N GLU A 814 11.96 30.02 -18.78
CA GLU A 814 11.31 30.94 -17.84
C GLU A 814 10.91 30.26 -16.52
N PHE A 815 10.34 29.04 -16.58
CA PHE A 815 9.99 28.30 -15.37
C PHE A 815 11.20 27.78 -14.58
N ILE A 816 12.28 27.36 -15.24
CA ILE A 816 13.50 26.87 -14.56
C ILE A 816 14.21 28.03 -13.82
N TRP A 817 14.32 29.21 -14.44
CA TRP A 817 14.84 30.41 -13.78
C TRP A 817 13.92 30.85 -12.62
N ALA A 818 12.62 30.99 -12.86
CA ALA A 818 11.67 31.44 -11.84
C ALA A 818 11.55 30.49 -10.64
N ALA A 819 11.54 29.17 -10.87
CA ALA A 819 11.53 28.18 -9.79
C ALA A 819 12.83 28.21 -8.96
N THR A 820 13.98 28.35 -9.62
CA THR A 820 15.28 28.47 -8.94
C THR A 820 15.32 29.71 -8.05
N LEU A 821 14.84 30.84 -8.54
CA LEU A 821 14.72 32.09 -7.78
C LEU A 821 13.71 31.99 -6.63
N LEU A 822 12.54 31.39 -6.84
CA LEU A 822 11.56 31.16 -5.76
C LEU A 822 12.11 30.26 -4.64
N MET A 823 12.95 29.29 -4.97
CA MET A 823 13.55 28.36 -3.99
C MET A 823 14.74 28.98 -3.24
N ALA A 824 15.69 29.63 -3.95
CA ALA A 824 16.98 30.05 -3.39
C ALA A 824 17.11 31.58 -3.16
N ALA A 825 16.30 32.42 -3.81
CA ALA A 825 16.38 33.88 -3.70
C ALA A 825 15.29 34.50 -2.81
N THR A 826 14.59 33.71 -1.99
CA THR A 826 13.45 34.15 -1.14
C THR A 826 13.76 34.24 0.35
N GLY A 827 15.03 34.11 0.75
CA GLY A 827 15.49 34.26 2.13
C GLY A 827 15.49 35.71 2.64
N LYS A 828 16.06 35.93 3.83
CA LYS A 828 16.27 37.28 4.40
C LYS A 828 17.76 37.57 4.52
N LYS A 829 18.20 38.73 4.01
CA LYS A 829 19.58 39.25 4.20
C LYS A 829 19.87 39.34 5.71
N GLY A 830 21.01 38.78 6.14
CA GLY A 830 21.43 38.74 7.55
C GLY A 830 20.85 37.61 8.42
N LYS A 831 20.11 36.66 7.84
CA LYS A 831 19.63 35.42 8.52
C LYS A 831 20.29 34.17 7.92
N LYS A 832 20.24 33.03 8.65
CA LYS A 832 20.64 31.72 8.11
C LYS A 832 19.83 31.40 6.84
N PRO A 833 20.42 30.71 5.83
CA PRO A 833 19.67 30.23 4.67
C PRO A 833 18.56 29.26 5.10
N ARG A 834 17.39 29.36 4.46
CA ARG A 834 16.24 28.46 4.66
C ARG A 834 15.57 28.21 3.32
N LEU A 835 15.36 26.94 2.96
CA LEU A 835 14.84 26.54 1.66
C LEU A 835 13.47 25.87 1.83
N ASP A 836 12.44 26.46 1.22
CA ASP A 836 11.04 26.06 1.40
C ASP A 836 10.69 24.77 0.63
N PHE A 837 10.18 23.77 1.34
CA PHE A 837 9.78 22.46 0.82
C PHE A 837 8.87 22.55 -0.41
N PHE A 838 7.91 23.47 -0.43
CA PHE A 838 6.95 23.57 -1.52
C PHE A 838 7.48 24.39 -2.70
N LEU A 839 8.32 25.39 -2.46
CA LEU A 839 8.97 26.15 -3.56
C LEU A 839 10.04 25.29 -4.24
N MET A 840 10.75 24.46 -3.48
CA MET A 840 11.63 23.42 -4.02
C MET A 840 10.90 22.45 -4.96
N HIS A 841 9.62 22.12 -4.69
CA HIS A 841 8.86 21.24 -5.59
C HIS A 841 8.69 21.83 -6.99
N LEU A 842 8.60 23.15 -7.15
CA LEU A 842 8.63 23.82 -8.46
C LEU A 842 9.93 23.51 -9.22
N VAL A 843 11.08 23.55 -8.53
CA VAL A 843 12.39 23.18 -9.12
C VAL A 843 12.42 21.70 -9.51
N THR A 844 11.94 20.80 -8.64
CA THR A 844 11.96 19.36 -8.96
C THR A 844 10.99 18.95 -10.07
N SER A 845 10.00 19.80 -10.40
CA SER A 845 8.96 19.51 -11.39
C SER A 845 9.17 20.24 -12.73
N SER A 846 9.80 21.42 -12.76
CA SER A 846 10.04 22.18 -13.99
C SER A 846 10.89 21.40 -15.00
N LEU A 847 11.78 20.53 -14.53
CA LEU A 847 12.59 19.61 -15.35
C LEU A 847 11.75 18.64 -16.21
N PHE A 848 10.50 18.35 -15.82
CA PHE A 848 9.62 17.45 -16.57
C PHE A 848 8.79 18.13 -17.65
N LEU A 849 8.80 19.47 -17.72
CA LEU A 849 8.05 20.18 -18.76
C LEU A 849 8.54 19.79 -20.16
N ASN A 850 9.86 19.69 -20.40
CA ASN A 850 10.39 19.22 -21.68
C ASN A 850 9.99 17.77 -22.03
N PRO A 851 10.14 16.77 -21.14
CA PRO A 851 9.58 15.42 -21.34
C PRO A 851 8.08 15.38 -21.69
N PHE A 852 7.26 16.27 -21.13
CA PHE A 852 5.85 16.41 -21.52
C PHE A 852 5.67 17.08 -22.89
N LEU A 853 6.37 18.18 -23.16
CA LEU A 853 6.30 18.91 -24.44
C LEU A 853 6.78 18.05 -25.62
N HIS A 854 7.75 17.17 -25.41
CA HIS A 854 8.19 16.17 -26.40
C HIS A 854 7.25 14.96 -26.54
N ALA A 855 6.31 14.78 -25.61
CA ALA A 855 5.35 13.66 -25.63
C ALA A 855 3.96 14.05 -26.14
N LEU A 856 3.52 15.28 -25.88
CA LEU A 856 2.24 15.81 -26.38
C LEU A 856 2.39 16.21 -27.86
N GLU A 857 1.39 15.88 -28.67
CA GLU A 857 1.37 16.25 -30.09
C GLU A 857 0.56 17.53 -30.31
N ASN A 858 -0.47 17.77 -29.49
CA ASN A 858 -1.36 18.93 -29.61
C ASN A 858 -0.73 20.21 -29.01
N PRO A 859 -0.49 21.27 -29.80
CA PRO A 859 0.05 22.54 -29.29
C PRO A 859 -0.85 23.21 -28.24
N VAL A 860 -2.16 22.96 -28.26
CA VAL A 860 -3.11 23.45 -27.25
C VAL A 860 -2.91 22.73 -25.92
N SER A 861 -2.65 21.41 -25.94
CA SER A 861 -2.28 20.63 -24.74
C SER A 861 -0.95 21.11 -24.17
N LYS A 862 0.06 21.38 -25.02
CA LYS A 862 1.35 22.00 -24.63
C LYS A 862 1.14 23.36 -23.94
N ALA A 863 0.31 24.23 -24.51
CA ALA A 863 0.03 25.54 -23.90
C ALA A 863 -0.75 25.43 -22.57
N ASN A 864 -1.72 24.51 -22.46
CA ASN A 864 -2.47 24.28 -21.22
C ASN A 864 -1.62 23.66 -20.11
N LEU A 865 -0.68 22.76 -20.43
CA LEU A 865 0.33 22.28 -19.47
C LEU A 865 1.08 23.45 -18.82
N LEU A 866 1.63 24.36 -19.65
CA LEU A 866 2.44 25.49 -19.20
C LEU A 866 1.61 26.52 -18.40
N ARG A 867 0.38 26.82 -18.84
CA ARG A 867 -0.55 27.69 -18.08
C ARG A 867 -0.95 27.09 -16.73
N SER A 868 -1.25 25.79 -16.67
CA SER A 868 -1.55 25.10 -15.40
C SER A 868 -0.33 24.97 -14.48
N PHE A 869 0.88 24.88 -15.04
CA PHE A 869 2.12 24.96 -14.26
C PHE A 869 2.32 26.38 -13.69
N LEU A 870 2.03 27.44 -14.44
CA LEU A 870 2.02 28.81 -13.92
C LEU A 870 0.98 29.01 -12.81
N SER A 871 -0.26 28.51 -12.98
CA SER A 871 -1.26 28.49 -11.89
C SER A 871 -0.69 27.84 -10.62
N SER A 872 0.08 26.76 -10.77
CA SER A 872 0.74 26.07 -9.66
C SER A 872 1.88 26.88 -9.02
N VAL A 873 2.70 27.56 -9.83
CA VAL A 873 3.75 28.50 -9.36
C VAL A 873 3.14 29.61 -8.51
N ILE A 874 2.05 30.25 -8.98
CA ILE A 874 1.36 31.32 -8.25
C ILE A 874 0.68 30.77 -6.99
N LEU A 875 -0.06 29.66 -7.09
CA LEU A 875 -0.76 29.01 -5.99
C LEU A 875 0.17 28.63 -4.84
N LEU A 876 1.31 27.99 -5.15
CA LEU A 876 2.30 27.67 -4.13
C LEU A 876 2.93 28.95 -3.56
N THR A 877 3.40 29.88 -4.38
CA THR A 877 3.97 31.17 -3.91
C THR A 877 3.06 31.87 -2.91
N LEU A 878 1.76 31.96 -3.19
CA LEU A 878 0.76 32.52 -2.27
C LEU A 878 0.56 31.67 -1.01
N ALA A 879 0.49 30.34 -1.15
CA ALA A 879 0.36 29.42 0.00
C ALA A 879 1.62 29.37 0.89
N ARG A 880 2.75 29.92 0.43
CA ARG A 880 3.99 30.12 1.21
C ARG A 880 4.14 31.54 1.77
N GLY A 881 3.08 32.35 1.71
CA GLY A 881 3.04 33.71 2.29
C GLY A 881 3.48 34.81 1.33
N ARG A 882 3.46 34.54 0.01
CA ARG A 882 3.93 35.47 -1.02
C ARG A 882 5.38 35.97 -0.77
N PRO A 883 6.37 35.08 -0.59
CA PRO A 883 7.77 35.48 -0.47
C PRO A 883 8.22 36.19 -1.75
N ARG A 884 8.96 37.28 -1.60
CA ARG A 884 9.50 38.08 -2.70
C ARG A 884 10.91 37.61 -3.06
N ILE A 885 11.19 37.56 -4.36
CA ILE A 885 12.53 37.26 -4.91
C ILE A 885 13.46 38.46 -4.67
N ASP A 886 14.63 38.17 -4.09
CA ASP A 886 15.78 39.08 -3.91
C ASP A 886 16.98 38.52 -4.73
N PRO A 887 17.14 38.94 -6.00
CA PRO A 887 18.23 38.49 -6.88
C PRO A 887 19.61 38.68 -6.27
N GLU A 888 19.82 39.79 -5.55
CA GLU A 888 21.10 40.14 -4.96
C GLU A 888 21.46 39.25 -3.76
N LEU A 889 20.45 38.73 -3.04
CA LEU A 889 20.66 37.73 -2.00
C LEU A 889 21.25 36.44 -2.60
N LEU A 890 20.67 35.91 -3.68
CA LEU A 890 21.21 34.69 -4.32
C LEU A 890 22.61 34.93 -4.91
N LEU A 891 22.85 36.09 -5.52
CA LEU A 891 24.16 36.47 -6.06
C LEU A 891 25.22 36.74 -4.98
N SER A 892 24.84 36.88 -3.70
CA SER A 892 25.77 37.03 -2.57
C SER A 892 26.40 35.71 -2.09
N TYR A 893 25.80 34.55 -2.42
CA TYR A 893 26.41 33.25 -2.16
C TYR A 893 27.48 32.94 -3.20
N THR A 894 28.51 32.18 -2.83
CA THR A 894 29.63 31.90 -3.73
C THR A 894 29.21 31.05 -4.93
N ALA A 895 29.81 31.32 -6.10
CA ALA A 895 29.72 30.48 -7.30
C ALA A 895 30.64 29.25 -7.24
N THR A 896 31.53 29.16 -6.25
CA THR A 896 32.53 28.10 -6.02
C THR A 896 32.31 27.34 -4.70
N PRO A 897 31.08 26.86 -4.38
CA PRO A 897 30.80 26.19 -3.12
C PRO A 897 31.65 24.92 -2.95
N ARG A 898 32.24 24.77 -1.76
CA ARG A 898 33.12 23.65 -1.40
C ARG A 898 32.58 22.94 -0.15
N PRO A 899 32.68 21.60 -0.07
CA PRO A 899 32.38 20.89 1.16
C PRO A 899 33.32 21.32 2.31
N PRO A 900 32.82 21.40 3.55
CA PRO A 900 33.55 21.99 4.69
C PRO A 900 34.76 21.18 5.19
N LYS A 901 35.02 19.99 4.60
CA LYS A 901 36.12 19.09 4.93
C LYS A 901 36.79 18.51 3.67
N SER A 902 36.90 19.31 2.61
CA SER A 902 37.69 18.90 1.43
C SER A 902 39.12 18.53 1.85
N SER A 903 39.54 17.32 1.50
CA SER A 903 40.90 16.81 1.71
C SER A 903 41.76 16.86 0.44
N LEU A 904 41.21 17.43 -0.64
CA LEU A 904 41.93 17.67 -1.88
C LEU A 904 42.92 18.81 -1.69
N SER A 905 44.14 18.64 -2.20
CA SER A 905 45.15 19.70 -2.27
C SER A 905 45.94 19.59 -3.59
N SER A 906 46.30 20.72 -4.18
CA SER A 906 46.96 20.73 -5.48
C SER A 906 48.45 20.37 -5.36
N SER A 907 48.90 19.37 -6.13
CA SER A 907 50.33 19.04 -6.23
C SER A 907 51.11 20.18 -6.91
N LYS A 908 52.42 20.29 -6.66
CA LYS A 908 53.30 21.25 -7.38
C LYS A 908 53.37 21.05 -8.91
N SER A 909 52.85 19.93 -9.40
CA SER A 909 52.73 19.58 -10.82
C SER A 909 51.30 19.77 -11.38
N ALA A 910 50.36 20.25 -10.57
CA ALA A 910 49.02 20.59 -11.05
C ALA A 910 49.04 21.90 -11.85
N LEU A 911 48.14 22.00 -12.83
CA LEU A 911 47.83 23.25 -13.51
C LEU A 911 46.60 23.86 -12.81
N GLY A 912 46.83 24.90 -12.01
CA GLY A 912 45.81 25.48 -11.13
C GLY A 912 45.68 24.80 -9.77
N SER A 913 44.80 25.38 -8.93
CA SER A 913 44.67 25.05 -7.51
C SER A 913 43.20 24.80 -7.13
N VAL A 914 42.87 23.63 -6.56
CA VAL A 914 41.48 23.36 -6.11
C VAL A 914 41.08 24.19 -4.89
N GLU A 915 42.09 24.73 -4.21
CA GLU A 915 42.01 25.69 -3.11
C GLU A 915 41.64 27.11 -3.58
N GLU A 916 41.94 27.48 -4.84
CA GLU A 916 41.68 28.81 -5.40
C GLU A 916 40.33 28.88 -6.13
N ASP A 917 39.61 30.01 -6.05
CA ASP A 917 38.28 30.16 -6.67
C ASP A 917 38.30 30.22 -8.20
N GLN A 918 39.35 30.78 -8.78
CA GLN A 918 39.48 30.94 -10.24
C GLN A 918 39.69 29.62 -11.01
N ASP A 919 40.19 28.58 -10.32
CA ASP A 919 40.56 27.28 -10.90
C ASP A 919 39.57 26.15 -10.52
N TYR A 920 38.70 26.37 -9.53
CA TYR A 920 37.88 25.31 -8.92
C TYR A 920 36.49 25.16 -9.55
N ASN A 921 36.18 23.94 -10.03
CA ASN A 921 34.83 23.55 -10.45
C ASN A 921 34.10 22.84 -9.28
N PRO A 922 32.96 23.38 -8.78
CA PRO A 922 32.20 22.79 -7.68
C PRO A 922 31.33 21.58 -8.08
N TRP A 923 30.95 21.44 -9.35
CA TRP A 923 29.97 20.43 -9.76
C TRP A 923 30.39 18.98 -9.46
N PRO A 924 31.65 18.55 -9.66
CA PRO A 924 32.09 17.21 -9.26
C PRO A 924 31.82 16.90 -7.78
N ALA A 925 32.08 17.85 -6.87
CA ALA A 925 31.83 17.66 -5.44
C ALA A 925 30.34 17.63 -5.12
N ILE A 926 29.55 18.55 -5.69
CA ILE A 926 28.09 18.61 -5.51
C ILE A 926 27.44 17.29 -5.94
N LEU A 927 27.80 16.78 -7.12
CA LEU A 927 27.19 15.57 -7.69
C LEU A 927 27.68 14.30 -6.98
N GLN A 928 28.95 14.26 -6.57
CA GLN A 928 29.47 13.16 -5.75
C GLN A 928 28.75 13.06 -4.40
N ASP A 929 28.38 14.19 -3.78
CA ASP A 929 27.74 14.18 -2.47
C ASP A 929 26.22 13.93 -2.60
N ALA A 930 25.53 14.68 -3.46
CA ALA A 930 24.07 14.61 -3.65
C ALA A 930 23.55 13.21 -4.03
N VAL A 931 24.30 12.41 -4.79
CA VAL A 931 23.87 11.06 -5.19
C VAL A 931 23.81 10.06 -4.01
N TYR A 932 24.43 10.36 -2.88
CA TYR A 932 24.32 9.58 -1.63
C TYR A 932 23.43 10.23 -0.57
N HIS A 933 22.85 11.40 -0.85
CA HIS A 933 22.00 12.11 0.10
C HIS A 933 20.72 11.32 0.42
N PRO A 934 20.33 11.13 1.70
CA PRO A 934 19.22 10.25 2.06
C PRO A 934 17.83 10.83 1.75
N ASP A 935 17.68 12.14 1.70
CA ASP A 935 16.43 12.79 1.27
C ASP A 935 16.34 12.83 -0.27
N ALA A 936 15.27 12.24 -0.81
CA ALA A 936 15.02 12.12 -2.24
C ALA A 936 14.92 13.46 -2.98
N HIS A 937 14.54 14.55 -2.29
CA HIS A 937 14.36 15.85 -2.91
C HIS A 937 15.69 16.51 -3.25
N VAL A 938 16.74 16.34 -2.43
CA VAL A 938 18.07 16.94 -2.69
C VAL A 938 18.59 16.57 -4.06
N LEU A 939 18.67 15.27 -4.39
CA LEU A 939 19.13 14.86 -5.72
C LEU A 939 18.13 15.22 -6.83
N LYS A 940 16.81 15.28 -6.57
CA LYS A 940 15.83 15.84 -7.53
C LYS A 940 16.13 17.32 -7.85
N THR A 941 16.44 18.13 -6.83
CA THR A 941 16.74 19.57 -6.97
C THR A 941 18.08 19.80 -7.64
N ILE A 942 19.14 19.13 -7.18
CA ILE A 942 20.49 19.21 -7.78
C ILE A 942 20.47 18.79 -9.25
N ARG A 943 19.64 17.80 -9.62
CA ARG A 943 19.43 17.39 -11.02
C ARG A 943 18.85 18.52 -11.89
N THR A 944 17.80 19.22 -11.44
CA THR A 944 17.29 20.39 -12.19
C THR A 944 18.31 21.53 -12.24
N LEU A 945 19.04 21.78 -11.15
CA LEU A 945 20.04 22.86 -11.12
C LEU A 945 21.22 22.55 -12.04
N LEU A 946 21.65 21.28 -12.16
CA LEU A 946 22.64 20.86 -13.15
C LEU A 946 22.11 21.00 -14.58
N TYR A 947 20.83 20.68 -14.86
CA TYR A 947 20.21 20.97 -16.15
C TYR A 947 20.29 22.48 -16.45
N GLY A 948 19.88 23.32 -15.49
CA GLY A 948 19.93 24.77 -15.62
C GLY A 948 21.34 25.31 -15.89
N ALA A 949 22.35 24.80 -15.18
CA ALA A 949 23.75 25.15 -15.42
C ALA A 949 24.27 24.65 -16.78
N THR A 950 23.83 23.48 -17.25
CA THR A 950 24.25 22.90 -18.53
C THR A 950 23.67 23.66 -19.73
N HIS A 951 22.40 24.10 -19.62
CA HIS A 951 21.69 24.77 -20.72
C HIS A 951 21.75 26.31 -20.67
N TYR A 952 21.84 26.90 -19.48
CA TYR A 952 21.74 28.35 -19.26
C TYR A 952 22.91 28.92 -18.42
N GLY A 953 23.90 28.09 -18.05
CA GLY A 953 25.07 28.52 -17.26
C GLY A 953 25.98 29.52 -17.98
N THR A 954 25.90 29.59 -19.32
CA THR A 954 26.64 30.56 -20.15
C THR A 954 25.90 31.89 -20.33
N THR A 955 24.69 32.05 -19.80
CA THR A 955 23.90 33.29 -19.91
C THR A 955 24.59 34.42 -19.12
N PRO A 956 25.04 35.51 -19.77
CA PRO A 956 25.75 36.59 -19.08
C PRO A 956 24.78 37.50 -18.30
N ALA A 957 25.34 38.31 -17.40
CA ALA A 957 24.58 39.27 -16.60
C ALA A 957 23.66 40.15 -17.48
N GLY A 958 22.39 40.24 -17.09
CA GLY A 958 21.39 41.02 -17.82
C GLY A 958 20.88 40.37 -19.11
N LYS A 959 21.14 39.06 -19.30
CA LYS A 959 20.51 38.23 -20.36
C LYS A 959 19.65 37.08 -19.83
N ALA A 960 19.53 36.93 -18.51
CA ALA A 960 18.56 36.01 -17.89
C ALA A 960 17.13 36.29 -18.39
N VAL A 961 16.38 35.24 -18.72
CA VAL A 961 15.04 35.38 -19.28
C VAL A 961 14.08 36.04 -18.27
N GLY A 962 13.24 36.96 -18.72
CA GLY A 962 12.34 37.72 -17.84
C GLY A 962 13.04 38.69 -16.87
N ALA A 963 14.36 38.93 -17.00
CA ALA A 963 15.08 39.88 -16.15
C ALA A 963 14.60 41.33 -16.30
N PHE A 964 13.99 41.68 -17.44
CA PHE A 964 13.38 42.98 -17.70
C PHE A 964 11.94 42.83 -18.16
N LEU A 965 11.13 43.87 -17.97
CA LEU A 965 9.72 43.91 -18.41
C LEU A 965 9.62 43.93 -19.94
N ASN A 966 8.60 43.28 -20.51
CA ASN A 966 8.45 43.13 -21.97
C ASN A 966 8.05 44.42 -22.69
N SER A 967 7.63 45.47 -21.97
CA SER A 967 7.30 46.78 -22.54
C SER A 967 7.59 47.90 -21.54
N SER A 968 8.41 48.87 -21.95
CA SER A 968 8.47 50.19 -21.29
C SER A 968 8.08 51.27 -22.30
N SER A 969 7.19 52.18 -21.89
CA SER A 969 6.73 53.31 -22.72
C SER A 969 7.81 54.37 -22.97
N THR A 970 8.97 54.23 -22.32
CA THR A 970 10.12 55.14 -22.40
C THR A 970 11.33 54.56 -23.14
N GLY A 971 11.29 53.28 -23.55
CA GLY A 971 12.44 52.57 -24.12
C GLY A 971 13.55 52.23 -23.11
N GLN A 972 13.43 52.67 -21.85
CA GLN A 972 14.35 52.33 -20.77
C GLN A 972 14.13 50.88 -20.32
N GLN A 973 15.19 50.10 -20.15
CA GLN A 973 15.07 48.76 -19.56
C GLN A 973 14.70 48.85 -18.08
N VAL A 974 13.56 48.28 -17.71
CA VAL A 974 13.06 48.21 -16.33
C VAL A 974 13.19 46.78 -15.84
N GLU A 975 13.91 46.57 -14.74
CA GLU A 975 14.07 45.25 -14.12
C GLU A 975 12.73 44.69 -13.63
N SER A 976 12.49 43.38 -13.78
CA SER A 976 11.28 42.75 -13.24
C SER A 976 11.30 42.68 -11.71
N HIS A 977 12.48 42.51 -11.10
CA HIS A 977 12.73 42.68 -9.67
C HIS A 977 14.08 43.36 -9.47
N GLN A 978 14.24 44.14 -8.39
CA GLN A 978 15.50 44.86 -8.14
C GLN A 978 16.72 43.92 -8.17
N GLY A 979 17.66 44.16 -9.09
CA GLY A 979 18.84 43.34 -9.30
C GLY A 979 18.69 42.19 -10.30
N THR A 980 17.55 41.98 -10.98
CA THR A 980 17.44 40.93 -12.01
C THR A 980 18.35 41.18 -13.21
N GLY A 981 18.71 42.43 -13.51
CA GLY A 981 19.71 42.80 -14.51
C GLY A 981 21.14 42.37 -14.14
N LYS A 982 21.38 41.91 -12.91
CA LYS A 982 22.65 41.32 -12.45
C LYS A 982 22.67 39.79 -12.55
N LEU A 983 21.53 39.14 -12.84
CA LEU A 983 21.44 37.68 -12.91
C LEU A 983 22.17 37.15 -14.14
N ASP A 984 23.01 36.15 -13.90
CA ASP A 984 23.78 35.38 -14.88
C ASP A 984 23.59 33.87 -14.62
N GLY A 985 24.16 33.03 -15.47
CA GLY A 985 24.07 31.57 -15.37
C GLY A 985 24.71 30.95 -14.11
N THR A 986 25.43 31.72 -13.28
CA THR A 986 26.00 31.20 -12.03
C THR A 986 24.93 30.98 -10.95
N ILE A 987 23.70 31.47 -11.12
CA ILE A 987 22.63 31.27 -10.12
C ILE A 987 22.34 29.80 -9.82
N PHE A 988 22.53 28.91 -10.80
CA PHE A 988 22.24 27.48 -10.65
C PHE A 988 23.28 26.79 -9.77
N VAL A 989 24.55 27.19 -9.87
CA VAL A 989 25.63 26.65 -9.03
C VAL A 989 25.63 27.28 -7.63
N ARG A 990 25.27 28.58 -7.50
CA ARG A 990 25.02 29.22 -6.20
C ARG A 990 23.87 28.54 -5.46
N ALA A 991 22.73 28.33 -6.14
CA ALA A 991 21.58 27.62 -5.57
C ALA A 991 21.90 26.15 -5.22
N ALA A 992 22.74 25.47 -6.01
CA ALA A 992 23.17 24.11 -5.71
C ALA A 992 24.08 24.07 -4.47
N GLY A 993 24.99 25.04 -4.33
CA GLY A 993 25.78 25.26 -3.11
C GLY A 993 24.87 25.48 -1.89
N MET A 994 23.91 26.40 -1.98
CA MET A 994 22.94 26.64 -0.91
C MET A 994 22.14 25.39 -0.52
N VAL A 995 21.76 24.54 -1.48
CA VAL A 995 21.09 23.26 -1.19
C VAL A 995 22.01 22.32 -0.40
N MET A 996 23.28 22.18 -0.80
CA MET A 996 24.24 21.33 -0.09
C MET A 996 24.63 21.88 1.30
N ASP A 997 24.81 23.19 1.43
CA ASP A 997 25.12 23.85 2.71
C ASP A 997 23.93 23.82 3.68
N TYR A 998 22.70 23.84 3.17
CA TYR A 998 21.46 23.77 3.97
C TYR A 998 21.09 22.32 4.35
N MET A 999 21.23 21.37 3.43
CA MET A 999 20.82 19.97 3.64
C MET A 999 21.95 19.06 4.13
N GLY A 1000 23.21 19.45 3.97
CA GLY A 1000 24.40 18.75 4.48
C GLY A 1000 25.20 18.03 3.38
N TRP A 1001 26.51 18.24 3.39
CA TRP A 1001 27.49 17.49 2.60
C TRP A 1001 27.79 16.14 3.28
N VAL A 1002 26.96 15.13 3.02
CA VAL A 1002 26.94 13.84 3.73
C VAL A 1002 28.13 12.94 3.40
N VAL A 1003 28.69 13.03 2.19
CA VAL A 1003 29.91 12.29 1.82
C VAL A 1003 31.15 12.95 2.46
N ASN A 1004 31.08 14.25 2.71
CA ASN A 1004 32.13 15.04 3.34
C ASN A 1004 31.98 15.15 4.87
N GLY A 1005 31.17 14.29 5.50
CA GLY A 1005 31.12 14.13 6.95
C GLY A 1005 30.41 15.27 7.69
N GLN A 1006 29.34 15.82 7.11
CA GLN A 1006 28.21 16.39 7.84
C GLN A 1006 27.09 15.35 7.99
N GLU A 1007 26.15 15.59 8.90
CA GLU A 1007 24.88 14.85 8.94
C GLU A 1007 23.86 15.49 7.98
N ALA A 1008 22.92 14.69 7.46
CA ALA A 1008 21.83 15.18 6.63
C ALA A 1008 20.80 15.94 7.49
N ARG A 1009 20.36 17.12 7.01
CA ARG A 1009 19.24 17.87 7.60
C ARG A 1009 17.97 17.00 7.59
N PRO A 1010 17.21 16.91 8.70
CA PRO A 1010 16.08 15.97 8.80
C PRO A 1010 14.85 16.34 7.95
N ASP A 1011 14.66 17.61 7.61
CA ASP A 1011 13.58 18.09 6.73
C ASP A 1011 13.89 19.48 6.14
N TRP A 1012 13.23 19.81 5.03
CA TRP A 1012 13.24 21.14 4.40
C TRP A 1012 12.42 22.15 5.22
N ASP A 1013 12.52 23.46 4.93
CA ASP A 1013 11.70 24.44 5.64
C ASP A 1013 10.22 24.30 5.27
N ARG A 1014 9.34 24.30 6.26
CA ARG A 1014 7.88 24.28 6.06
C ARG A 1014 7.19 25.57 6.53
N SER A 1015 7.90 26.45 7.22
CA SER A 1015 7.37 27.60 7.96
C SER A 1015 6.77 28.72 7.10
N ALA A 1016 6.76 28.59 5.77
CA ALA A 1016 6.17 29.54 4.82
C ALA A 1016 6.83 30.92 4.87
N LEU A 1017 8.03 30.97 4.26
CA LEU A 1017 9.03 32.04 4.40
C LEU A 1017 8.59 33.46 3.97
N GLY A 1018 7.41 33.63 3.37
CA GLY A 1018 6.87 34.94 3.00
C GLY A 1018 6.38 35.78 4.18
N TRP A 1019 5.90 35.15 5.27
CA TRP A 1019 5.58 35.85 6.51
C TRP A 1019 6.85 36.29 7.24
N ASN A 1020 6.83 37.45 7.91
CA ASN A 1020 8.01 37.95 8.64
C ASN A 1020 8.17 37.22 9.98
N GLU A 1021 7.04 36.86 10.59
CA GLU A 1021 6.89 36.11 11.84
C GLU A 1021 7.57 34.73 11.74
N ALA A 1022 7.64 34.14 10.54
CA ALA A 1022 8.37 32.91 10.27
C ALA A 1022 9.89 33.03 10.55
N TRP A 1023 10.45 34.25 10.58
CA TRP A 1023 11.88 34.55 10.77
C TRP A 1023 12.22 35.12 12.16
N GLU A 1024 11.24 35.34 13.03
CA GLU A 1024 11.44 35.83 14.40
C GLU A 1024 12.25 34.85 15.25
N LYS A 1025 12.06 33.55 15.02
CA LYS A 1025 12.86 32.47 15.61
C LYS A 1025 13.82 31.95 14.55
N ASP A 1026 15.08 31.81 14.93
CA ASP A 1026 16.00 30.99 14.16
C ASP A 1026 15.61 29.53 14.37
N VAL A 1027 15.36 28.84 13.26
CA VAL A 1027 15.07 27.40 13.22
C VAL A 1027 16.38 26.73 12.84
N ASP A 1028 16.93 25.91 13.75
CA ASP A 1028 18.06 25.02 13.44
C ASP A 1028 17.62 23.89 12.50
#